data_AF-A0A916QQP7-F1
#
_entry.id   AF-A0A916QQP7-F1
#
_cell.length_a   1.000
_cell.length_b   1.000
_cell.length_c   1.000
_cell.angle_alpha   90.00
_cell.angle_beta   90.00
_cell.angle_gamma   90.00
#
_symmetry.space_group_name_H-M   'P 1'
#
loop_
_entity.id
_entity.type
_entity.pdbx_description
1 polymer ?
#
loop_
_entity_poly.entity_id
_entity_poly.type
_entity_poly.pdbx_seq_one_letter_code
_entity_poly.pdbx_strand_id
1 'polypeptide(L)'
;MLTTPLQVTIILLIIKNGGRPPGERETLFDEYWRTILKREKSKDKDLIKSDDQILLNVHSFLGYLLHYRAASNTSDSSNINVQSLLPEDEFRAAIEEVLRKNDRFSSDEDINNKVDKFVTDAKDRLVLIVEPQPGLFGFELRSFQEFFAAVYLFKNGDRFENLKEKIGAIDSEHWRYVSLFLAGRIVRELGEDSEKILTQVCRPLDRPVEDKNQNQNHFLRPGAWFALEVVADGSLSKSQYRNFQYDLIDYGLEVLDTGLTDKQMSQLVSYTKQLSQSDKDDLLQIILERKFNGKNFPESCWENALYIYGEYFPQEGFLKEKVDALFETEQKSLILSAFSITLLYISDPQWIAKCLENYWSYWIENEDIVIKFLSRDDKNELLRCWSLSESQSEKLAEIIIEDWEYDLPNSEEINWEFTQPQTLAEQLILLSKVLQIIANYRRMKIFDLRIEIDDLSHHIDILITSRDTSYISDIPSETIDSVARLLQNNDFILPVKLTLWIVFWLFNQPEKQNIELFGNFLKDNPTLPEYFDKLWFVSGLEYSWPILTLAIKANTNQQDTFANFLDYLDSSTQISIAEEIDKGIKEFLDKADDEEKQRFVIALLTSVGLDEFFPKLISTARKIGVQLYELVGAYLKLSLMYLELGLEYPPEQLQKMLRTVETAIQNREKPYNYLWPIFIFEGIWLCSLQVIDYARQILELFLEKYSESHSFPSASLGIALFLKLLEYDANILDLAPNLFTTLPLEKLIKVDTYKFDISDNSPETYITRLLNFKFQTGRFFIKPDQEYISRFTLLLTHSNKLVRIGSALILKVIRDSSRRKIIKRKWLSDIRIDFSLGREFINKENPKDRLIGITLLSLSDYPIEEKQYQHLILNNLQNPKTEAEEAEEEAWNQLIQEIPMDSEKHFMWRTFLEEILRKPAVYSSSVLSIAMERYLELVGKS
;
A
#
# COMPACT_ATOMS: atom_id res chain seq x y z
N MET A 1 -28.95 7.40 -22.58
CA MET A 1 -29.66 7.25 -23.87
C MET A 1 -28.99 7.93 -25.08
N LEU A 2 -28.08 8.90 -24.93
CA LEU A 2 -27.28 9.44 -26.06
C LEU A 2 -25.78 9.17 -25.89
N THR A 3 -25.41 7.90 -25.67
CA THR A 3 -24.02 7.55 -25.36
C THR A 3 -23.20 7.16 -26.58
N THR A 4 -23.85 6.81 -27.71
CA THR A 4 -23.14 6.39 -28.94
C THR A 4 -23.61 7.13 -30.20
N PRO A 5 -22.71 7.43 -31.17
CA PRO A 5 -23.09 8.04 -32.45
C PRO A 5 -24.15 7.25 -33.23
N LEU A 6 -24.15 5.92 -33.09
CA LEU A 6 -25.16 5.05 -33.71
C LEU A 6 -26.56 5.30 -33.14
N GLN A 7 -26.70 5.36 -31.81
CA GLN A 7 -28.00 5.64 -31.17
C GLN A 7 -28.54 7.01 -31.58
N VAL A 8 -27.66 8.02 -31.66
CA VAL A 8 -28.04 9.36 -32.16
C VAL A 8 -28.58 9.28 -33.59
N THR A 9 -27.89 8.52 -34.46
CA THR A 9 -28.31 8.32 -35.85
C THR A 9 -29.66 7.60 -35.95
N ILE A 10 -29.85 6.54 -35.15
CA ILE A 10 -31.12 5.81 -35.06
C ILE A 10 -32.25 6.76 -34.63
N ILE A 11 -32.05 7.53 -33.57
CA ILE A 11 -33.03 8.50 -33.06
C ILE A 11 -33.39 9.54 -34.13
N LEU A 12 -32.40 10.14 -34.78
CA LEU A 12 -32.63 11.13 -35.85
C LEU A 12 -33.43 10.54 -37.01
N LEU A 13 -33.18 9.28 -37.35
CA LEU A 13 -33.91 8.59 -38.42
C LEU A 13 -35.36 8.28 -38.03
N ILE A 14 -35.62 7.87 -36.79
CA ILE A 14 -36.97 7.66 -36.25
C ILE A 14 -37.75 8.98 -36.27
N ILE A 15 -37.15 10.07 -35.78
CA ILE A 15 -37.77 11.41 -35.76
C ILE A 15 -38.06 11.88 -37.19
N LYS A 16 -37.11 11.75 -38.12
CA LYS A 16 -37.28 12.14 -39.53
C LYS A 16 -38.47 11.43 -40.19
N ASN A 17 -38.78 10.21 -39.77
CA ASN A 17 -39.90 9.42 -40.28
C ASN A 17 -41.20 9.58 -39.47
N GLY A 18 -41.27 10.57 -38.56
CA GLY A 18 -42.48 10.93 -37.80
C GLY A 18 -42.73 10.09 -36.54
N GLY A 19 -41.76 9.27 -36.12
CA GLY A 19 -41.84 8.49 -34.88
C GLY A 19 -41.33 9.26 -33.66
N ARG A 20 -41.79 8.88 -32.46
CA ARG A 20 -41.21 9.35 -31.20
C ARG A 20 -40.15 8.35 -30.74
N PRO A 21 -38.88 8.75 -30.55
CA PRO A 21 -37.85 7.83 -30.10
C PRO A 21 -38.18 7.30 -28.70
N PRO A 22 -38.12 5.97 -28.48
CA PRO A 22 -38.34 5.38 -27.17
C PRO A 22 -37.16 5.64 -26.23
N GLY A 23 -37.42 5.54 -24.93
CA GLY A 23 -36.45 5.74 -23.87
C GLY A 23 -35.68 4.49 -23.46
N GLU A 24 -36.07 3.29 -23.93
CA GLU A 24 -35.40 2.02 -23.63
C GLU A 24 -34.62 1.46 -24.83
N ARG A 25 -33.45 0.87 -24.58
CA ARG A 25 -32.51 0.46 -25.65
C ARG A 25 -33.11 -0.58 -26.58
N GLU A 26 -33.75 -1.61 -26.03
CA GLU A 26 -34.36 -2.67 -26.84
C GLU A 26 -35.49 -2.12 -27.72
N THR A 27 -36.36 -1.27 -27.15
CA THR A 27 -37.43 -0.60 -27.89
C THR A 27 -36.86 0.25 -29.03
N LEU A 28 -35.74 0.96 -28.81
CA LEU A 28 -35.10 1.79 -29.82
C LEU A 28 -34.65 0.99 -31.04
N PHE A 29 -34.04 -0.17 -30.81
CA PHE A 29 -33.59 -1.06 -31.88
C PHE A 29 -34.77 -1.75 -32.59
N ASP A 30 -35.82 -2.13 -31.86
CA ASP A 30 -37.04 -2.71 -32.43
C ASP A 30 -37.78 -1.70 -33.33
N GLU A 31 -37.91 -0.44 -32.89
CA GLU A 31 -38.53 0.64 -33.68
C GLU A 31 -37.69 1.02 -34.90
N TYR A 32 -36.36 1.04 -34.76
CA TYR A 32 -35.47 1.24 -35.90
C TYR A 32 -35.64 0.15 -36.95
N TRP A 33 -35.63 -1.12 -36.54
CA TRP A 33 -35.87 -2.26 -37.41
C TRP A 33 -37.19 -2.11 -38.17
N ARG A 34 -38.30 -1.85 -37.46
CA ARG A 34 -39.62 -1.64 -38.06
C ARG A 34 -39.62 -0.48 -39.07
N THR A 35 -38.93 0.60 -38.75
CA THR A 35 -38.82 1.79 -39.61
C THR A 35 -38.07 1.48 -40.90
N ILE A 36 -36.93 0.78 -40.82
CA ILE A 36 -36.15 0.37 -42.00
C ILE A 36 -36.93 -0.65 -42.82
N LEU A 37 -37.55 -1.65 -42.19
CA LEU A 37 -38.40 -2.64 -42.87
C LEU A 37 -39.51 -1.96 -43.69
N LYS A 38 -40.23 -1.00 -43.08
CA LYS A 38 -41.27 -0.22 -43.76
C LYS A 38 -40.72 0.61 -44.92
N ARG A 39 -39.51 1.15 -44.78
CA ARG A 39 -38.83 1.94 -45.81
C ARG A 39 -38.40 1.07 -46.99
N GLU A 40 -37.80 -0.09 -46.75
CA GLU A 40 -37.35 -0.97 -47.83
C GLU A 40 -38.55 -1.58 -48.59
N LYS A 41 -39.64 -1.92 -47.89
CA LYS A 41 -40.89 -2.34 -48.54
C LYS A 41 -41.55 -1.25 -49.40
N SER A 42 -41.25 0.04 -49.17
CA SER A 42 -41.87 1.15 -49.92
C SER A 42 -41.06 1.61 -51.14
N LYS A 43 -39.76 1.33 -51.20
CA LYS A 43 -38.88 1.72 -52.30
C LYS A 43 -39.04 0.84 -53.54
N ASP A 44 -39.32 -0.45 -53.34
CA ASP A 44 -39.42 -1.39 -54.45
C ASP A 44 -40.48 -2.47 -54.14
N LYS A 45 -41.58 -2.45 -54.91
CA LYS A 45 -42.73 -3.35 -54.68
C LYS A 45 -42.41 -4.81 -54.99
N ASP A 46 -41.28 -5.09 -55.67
CA ASP A 46 -40.92 -6.44 -56.11
C ASP A 46 -39.81 -7.11 -55.30
N LEU A 47 -38.94 -6.34 -54.64
CA LEU A 47 -37.80 -6.84 -53.85
C LEU A 47 -38.28 -7.64 -52.62
N ILE A 48 -38.90 -7.03 -51.61
CA ILE A 48 -39.22 -7.72 -50.35
C ILE A 48 -40.73 -8.06 -50.27
N LYS A 49 -41.13 -9.23 -50.80
CA LYS A 49 -42.51 -9.78 -50.71
C LYS A 49 -42.75 -10.71 -49.52
N SER A 50 -41.71 -10.98 -48.72
CA SER A 50 -41.77 -11.90 -47.60
C SER A 50 -42.59 -11.33 -46.42
N ASP A 51 -43.22 -12.23 -45.67
CA ASP A 51 -43.92 -11.93 -44.42
C ASP A 51 -42.94 -11.30 -43.41
N ASP A 52 -43.38 -10.25 -42.72
CA ASP A 52 -42.62 -9.55 -41.67
C ASP A 52 -42.15 -10.53 -40.59
N GLN A 53 -42.97 -11.52 -40.25
CA GLN A 53 -42.62 -12.52 -39.26
C GLN A 53 -41.51 -13.46 -39.73
N ILE A 54 -41.52 -13.86 -41.01
CA ILE A 54 -40.46 -14.69 -41.59
C ILE A 54 -39.16 -13.90 -41.64
N LEU A 55 -39.21 -12.63 -42.08
CA LEU A 55 -38.04 -11.75 -42.10
C LEU A 55 -37.44 -11.57 -40.70
N LEU A 56 -38.27 -11.33 -39.70
CA LEU A 56 -37.84 -11.23 -38.31
C LEU A 56 -37.23 -12.54 -37.81
N ASN A 57 -37.81 -13.69 -38.16
CA ASN A 57 -37.27 -15.00 -37.78
C ASN A 57 -35.90 -15.24 -38.42
N VAL A 58 -35.73 -14.93 -39.71
CA VAL A 58 -34.45 -15.01 -40.43
C VAL A 58 -33.40 -14.11 -39.77
N HIS A 59 -33.72 -12.83 -39.53
CA HIS A 59 -32.82 -11.90 -38.86
C HIS A 59 -32.44 -12.38 -37.45
N SER A 60 -33.43 -12.79 -36.65
CA SER A 60 -33.18 -13.29 -35.29
C SER A 60 -32.26 -14.52 -35.28
N PHE A 61 -32.50 -15.48 -36.17
CA PHE A 61 -31.71 -16.70 -36.24
C PHE A 61 -30.29 -16.43 -36.68
N LEU A 62 -30.10 -15.61 -37.72
CA LEU A 62 -28.77 -15.22 -38.19
C LEU A 62 -28.02 -14.40 -37.15
N GLY A 63 -28.71 -13.50 -36.44
CA GLY A 63 -28.13 -12.74 -35.32
C GLY A 63 -27.60 -13.68 -34.24
N TYR A 64 -28.40 -14.63 -33.80
CA TYR A 64 -27.98 -15.65 -32.84
C TYR A 64 -26.86 -16.54 -33.36
N LEU A 65 -26.97 -17.06 -34.58
CA LEU A 65 -26.00 -17.99 -35.17
C LEU A 65 -24.62 -17.34 -35.32
N LEU A 66 -24.57 -16.12 -35.88
CA LEU A 66 -23.34 -15.35 -36.02
C LEU A 66 -22.72 -15.05 -34.65
N HIS A 67 -23.54 -14.65 -33.67
CA HIS A 67 -23.07 -14.34 -32.31
C HIS A 67 -22.55 -15.59 -31.58
N TYR A 68 -23.26 -16.70 -31.70
CA TYR A 68 -22.88 -17.98 -31.11
C TYR A 68 -21.57 -18.52 -31.69
N ARG A 69 -21.41 -18.44 -33.02
CA ARG A 69 -20.16 -18.86 -33.68
C ARG A 69 -18.99 -17.97 -33.32
N ALA A 70 -19.21 -16.67 -33.15
CA ALA A 70 -18.19 -15.76 -32.66
C ALA A 70 -17.69 -16.14 -31.25
N ALA A 71 -18.56 -16.72 -30.39
CA ALA A 71 -18.17 -17.23 -29.08
C ALA A 71 -17.40 -18.55 -29.14
N SER A 72 -17.76 -19.46 -30.06
CA SER A 72 -17.29 -20.87 -30.06
C SER A 72 -15.90 -21.09 -30.68
N ASN A 73 -15.29 -20.07 -31.30
CA ASN A 73 -14.11 -20.22 -32.17
C ASN A 73 -12.77 -19.83 -31.51
N THR A 74 -12.64 -19.97 -30.19
CA THR A 74 -11.41 -19.66 -29.43
C THR A 74 -10.36 -20.78 -29.42
N SER A 75 -10.62 -21.95 -30.02
CA SER A 75 -9.75 -23.15 -29.86
C SER A 75 -9.10 -23.74 -31.12
N ASP A 76 -9.47 -23.38 -32.35
CA ASP A 76 -8.84 -23.94 -33.57
C ASP A 76 -8.44 -22.87 -34.60
N SER A 77 -7.14 -22.84 -34.91
CA SER A 77 -6.43 -21.74 -35.58
C SER A 77 -6.46 -21.77 -37.12
N SER A 78 -7.38 -22.51 -37.75
CA SER A 78 -7.36 -22.70 -39.22
C SER A 78 -8.56 -22.18 -40.01
N ASN A 79 -9.59 -21.57 -39.41
CA ASN A 79 -10.59 -20.81 -40.16
C ASN A 79 -11.18 -19.68 -39.31
N ILE A 80 -10.51 -18.53 -39.42
CA ILE A 80 -10.77 -17.30 -38.67
C ILE A 80 -12.06 -16.65 -39.20
N ASN A 81 -13.22 -16.97 -38.63
CA ASN A 81 -14.45 -16.21 -38.90
C ASN A 81 -14.62 -15.02 -37.93
N VAL A 82 -13.53 -14.27 -37.70
CA VAL A 82 -13.49 -13.04 -36.87
C VAL A 82 -14.41 -11.94 -37.41
N GLN A 83 -14.83 -12.06 -38.68
CA GLN A 83 -15.65 -11.06 -39.34
C GLN A 83 -17.15 -11.16 -39.00
N SER A 84 -17.61 -12.21 -38.31
CA SER A 84 -19.05 -12.45 -38.05
C SER A 84 -19.90 -12.45 -39.34
N LEU A 85 -19.40 -13.09 -40.40
CA LEU A 85 -20.08 -13.22 -41.70
C LEU A 85 -20.24 -14.70 -42.09
N LEU A 86 -21.23 -15.00 -42.94
CA LEU A 86 -21.50 -16.34 -43.47
C LEU A 86 -21.17 -16.40 -44.96
N PRO A 87 -20.40 -17.41 -45.42
CA PRO A 87 -20.34 -17.79 -46.83
C PRO A 87 -21.73 -17.99 -47.45
N GLU A 88 -21.89 -17.72 -48.76
CA GLU A 88 -23.19 -17.80 -49.44
C GLU A 88 -23.89 -19.17 -49.24
N ASP A 89 -23.15 -20.27 -49.29
CA ASP A 89 -23.67 -21.63 -49.09
C ASP A 89 -24.17 -21.86 -47.66
N GLU A 90 -23.45 -21.38 -46.65
CA GLU A 90 -23.89 -21.44 -45.26
C GLU A 90 -25.07 -20.49 -44.98
N PHE A 91 -25.08 -19.32 -45.60
CA PHE A 91 -26.17 -18.36 -45.52
C PHE A 91 -27.45 -18.93 -46.13
N ARG A 92 -27.34 -19.59 -47.30
CA ARG A 92 -28.41 -20.36 -47.94
C ARG A 92 -28.96 -21.43 -47.01
N ALA A 93 -28.09 -22.25 -46.42
CA ALA A 93 -28.49 -23.29 -45.48
C ALA A 93 -29.22 -22.73 -44.25
N ALA A 94 -28.74 -21.62 -43.69
CA ALA A 94 -29.37 -20.97 -42.54
C ALA A 94 -30.77 -20.42 -42.88
N ILE A 95 -30.96 -19.83 -44.07
CA ILE A 95 -32.28 -19.39 -44.53
C ILE A 95 -33.21 -20.59 -44.74
N GLU A 96 -32.71 -21.64 -45.40
CA GLU A 96 -33.47 -22.87 -45.64
C GLU A 96 -33.98 -23.47 -44.33
N GLU A 97 -33.12 -23.55 -43.31
CA GLU A 97 -33.48 -24.05 -41.97
C GLU A 97 -34.66 -23.25 -41.37
N VAL A 98 -34.57 -21.91 -41.41
CA VAL A 98 -35.65 -21.04 -40.89
C VAL A 98 -36.93 -21.24 -41.69
N LEU A 99 -36.86 -21.30 -43.02
CA LEU A 99 -38.03 -21.48 -43.87
C LEU A 99 -38.70 -22.83 -43.60
N ARG A 100 -37.94 -23.94 -43.52
CA ARG A 100 -38.48 -25.27 -43.22
C ARG A 100 -39.07 -25.38 -41.81
N LYS A 101 -38.50 -24.65 -40.84
CA LYS A 101 -39.06 -24.60 -39.47
C LYS A 101 -40.43 -23.90 -39.45
N ASN A 102 -40.63 -22.89 -40.29
CA ASN A 102 -41.88 -22.11 -40.38
C ASN A 102 -42.89 -22.69 -41.39
N ASP A 103 -42.45 -23.50 -42.36
CA ASP A 103 -43.26 -24.06 -43.44
C ASP A 103 -42.84 -25.51 -43.73
N ARG A 104 -43.57 -26.47 -43.15
CA ARG A 104 -43.29 -27.91 -43.25
C ARG A 104 -43.90 -28.57 -44.48
N PHE A 105 -44.72 -27.84 -45.26
CA PHE A 105 -45.57 -28.43 -46.30
C PHE A 105 -45.21 -27.98 -47.71
N SER A 106 -44.49 -26.85 -47.86
CA SER A 106 -43.94 -26.43 -49.15
C SER A 106 -43.00 -27.47 -49.75
N SER A 107 -42.99 -27.57 -51.08
CA SER A 107 -42.05 -28.44 -51.79
C SER A 107 -40.61 -27.92 -51.69
N ASP A 108 -39.62 -28.79 -51.91
CA ASP A 108 -38.21 -28.38 -51.94
C ASP A 108 -37.93 -27.32 -53.02
N GLU A 109 -38.65 -27.39 -54.14
CA GLU A 109 -38.55 -26.40 -55.22
C GLU A 109 -39.06 -25.02 -54.75
N ASP A 110 -40.19 -24.97 -54.03
CA ASP A 110 -40.73 -23.73 -53.47
C ASP A 110 -39.83 -23.11 -52.40
N ILE A 111 -39.22 -23.95 -51.54
CA ILE A 111 -38.27 -23.50 -50.52
C ILE A 111 -37.00 -22.95 -51.19
N ASN A 112 -36.43 -23.67 -52.15
CA ASN A 112 -35.23 -23.21 -52.87
C ASN A 112 -35.45 -21.90 -53.62
N ASN A 113 -36.60 -21.74 -54.29
CA ASN A 113 -36.97 -20.49 -54.94
C ASN A 113 -37.07 -19.32 -53.94
N LYS A 114 -37.59 -19.56 -52.73
CA LYS A 114 -37.59 -18.56 -51.65
C LYS A 114 -36.18 -18.27 -51.17
N VAL A 115 -35.34 -19.27 -50.92
CA VAL A 115 -33.94 -19.10 -50.52
C VAL A 115 -33.18 -18.25 -51.54
N ASP A 116 -33.25 -18.58 -52.82
CA ASP A 116 -32.61 -17.82 -53.91
C ASP A 116 -33.02 -16.34 -53.90
N LYS A 117 -34.31 -16.08 -53.64
CA LYS A 117 -34.81 -14.73 -53.51
C LYS A 117 -34.19 -14.01 -52.30
N PHE A 118 -34.18 -14.64 -51.13
CA PHE A 118 -33.57 -14.05 -49.93
C PHE A 118 -32.07 -13.77 -50.11
N VAL A 119 -31.34 -14.67 -50.78
CA VAL A 119 -29.92 -14.47 -51.12
C VAL A 119 -29.75 -13.29 -52.08
N THR A 120 -30.57 -13.22 -53.12
CA THR A 120 -30.53 -12.12 -54.09
C THR A 120 -30.83 -10.78 -53.42
N ASP A 121 -31.88 -10.71 -52.59
CA ASP A 121 -32.23 -9.50 -51.82
C ASP A 121 -31.11 -9.09 -50.86
N ALA A 122 -30.39 -10.06 -50.27
CA ALA A 122 -29.29 -9.81 -49.35
C ALA A 122 -28.01 -9.28 -50.02
N LYS A 123 -27.81 -9.52 -51.32
CA LYS A 123 -26.67 -8.96 -52.09
C LYS A 123 -26.73 -7.43 -52.17
N ASP A 124 -27.93 -6.89 -52.31
CA ASP A 124 -28.15 -5.44 -52.22
C ASP A 124 -28.34 -5.01 -50.76
N ARG A 125 -29.45 -5.39 -50.14
CA ARG A 125 -29.78 -5.15 -48.72
C ARG A 125 -31.10 -5.84 -48.35
N LEU A 126 -31.02 -6.97 -47.66
CA LEU A 126 -32.18 -7.61 -47.04
C LEU A 126 -32.45 -6.94 -45.69
N VAL A 127 -33.02 -5.74 -45.75
CA VAL A 127 -33.32 -4.86 -44.60
C VAL A 127 -32.06 -4.46 -43.82
N LEU A 128 -31.58 -5.29 -42.88
CA LEU A 128 -30.34 -5.06 -42.12
C LEU A 128 -29.25 -6.10 -42.39
N ILE A 129 -29.55 -7.15 -43.15
CA ILE A 129 -28.57 -8.11 -43.65
C ILE A 129 -28.06 -7.61 -45.01
N VAL A 130 -26.74 -7.63 -45.18
CA VAL A 130 -26.08 -7.22 -46.42
C VAL A 130 -24.98 -8.22 -46.80
N GLU A 131 -24.35 -7.98 -47.94
CA GLU A 131 -23.12 -8.62 -48.40
C GLU A 131 -21.96 -7.60 -48.29
N PRO A 132 -21.28 -7.46 -47.12
CA PRO A 132 -20.21 -6.47 -46.98
C PRO A 132 -19.01 -6.78 -47.87
N GLN A 133 -18.81 -8.06 -48.18
CA GLN A 133 -17.78 -8.58 -49.08
C GLN A 133 -18.42 -9.59 -50.02
N PRO A 134 -18.02 -9.65 -51.29
CA PRO A 134 -18.58 -10.60 -52.25
C PRO A 134 -18.52 -12.05 -51.73
N GLY A 135 -19.68 -12.70 -51.64
CA GLY A 135 -19.87 -14.06 -51.14
C GLY A 135 -20.01 -14.20 -49.63
N LEU A 136 -19.98 -13.11 -48.85
CA LEU A 136 -20.06 -13.12 -47.39
C LEU A 136 -21.20 -12.24 -46.87
N PHE A 137 -22.11 -12.82 -46.10
CA PHE A 137 -23.36 -12.20 -45.64
C PHE A 137 -23.40 -12.01 -44.13
N GLY A 138 -23.97 -10.90 -43.66
CA GLY A 138 -24.14 -10.66 -42.23
C GLY A 138 -24.69 -9.26 -41.90
N PHE A 139 -24.42 -8.80 -40.68
CA PHE A 139 -24.83 -7.48 -40.21
C PHE A 139 -23.69 -6.47 -40.38
N GLU A 140 -24.01 -5.25 -40.85
CA GLU A 140 -23.03 -4.15 -40.91
C GLU A 140 -22.54 -3.73 -39.51
N LEU A 141 -23.40 -3.88 -38.49
CA LEU A 141 -23.13 -3.44 -37.13
C LEU A 141 -23.42 -4.55 -36.11
N ARG A 142 -22.44 -4.80 -35.23
CA ARG A 142 -22.51 -5.81 -34.17
C ARG A 142 -23.71 -5.63 -33.23
N SER A 143 -24.11 -4.40 -32.95
CA SER A 143 -25.26 -4.12 -32.07
C SER A 143 -26.59 -4.63 -32.63
N PHE A 144 -26.76 -4.72 -33.96
CA PHE A 144 -27.94 -5.36 -34.56
C PHE A 144 -27.88 -6.87 -34.46
N GLN A 145 -26.70 -7.46 -34.67
CA GLN A 145 -26.49 -8.89 -34.43
C GLN A 145 -26.84 -9.27 -32.99
N GLU A 146 -26.38 -8.49 -32.00
CA GLU A 146 -26.68 -8.69 -30.58
C GLU A 146 -28.17 -8.53 -30.25
N PHE A 147 -28.81 -7.49 -30.79
CA PHE A 147 -30.25 -7.31 -30.67
C PHE A 147 -31.03 -8.51 -31.22
N PHE A 148 -30.71 -8.96 -32.43
CA PHE A 148 -31.41 -10.07 -33.06
C PHE A 148 -31.13 -11.42 -32.38
N ALA A 149 -29.93 -11.62 -31.84
CA ALA A 149 -29.62 -12.76 -30.99
C ALA A 149 -30.54 -12.80 -29.77
N ALA A 150 -30.78 -11.66 -29.12
CA ALA A 150 -31.71 -11.57 -28.00
C ALA A 150 -33.16 -11.86 -28.42
N VAL A 151 -33.60 -11.36 -29.59
CA VAL A 151 -34.93 -11.69 -30.14
C VAL A 151 -35.08 -13.19 -30.35
N TYR A 152 -34.04 -13.87 -30.82
CA TYR A 152 -34.08 -15.32 -31.02
C TYR A 152 -34.19 -16.07 -29.69
N LEU A 153 -33.36 -15.72 -28.71
CA LEU A 153 -33.38 -16.33 -27.37
C LEU A 153 -34.70 -16.07 -26.62
N PHE A 154 -35.34 -14.94 -26.87
CA PHE A 154 -36.67 -14.66 -26.31
C PHE A 154 -37.77 -15.57 -26.89
N LYS A 155 -37.66 -15.91 -28.19
CA LYS A 155 -38.66 -16.70 -28.92
C LYS A 155 -38.47 -18.21 -28.78
N ASN A 156 -37.25 -18.68 -28.53
CA ASN A 156 -36.91 -20.11 -28.55
C ASN A 156 -36.40 -20.56 -27.18
N GLY A 157 -37.07 -21.55 -26.58
CA GLY A 157 -36.71 -22.09 -25.26
C GLY A 157 -37.32 -21.33 -24.08
N ASP A 158 -36.81 -21.59 -22.88
CA ASP A 158 -37.16 -20.82 -21.69
C ASP A 158 -36.29 -19.56 -21.65
N ARG A 159 -36.93 -18.40 -21.79
CA ARG A 159 -36.26 -17.09 -21.85
C ARG A 159 -35.50 -16.75 -20.57
N PHE A 160 -35.96 -17.19 -19.40
CA PHE A 160 -35.28 -16.93 -18.12
C PHE A 160 -34.10 -17.88 -17.97
N GLU A 161 -34.25 -19.15 -18.36
CA GLU A 161 -33.13 -20.09 -18.39
C GLU A 161 -32.06 -19.65 -19.39
N ASN A 162 -32.44 -19.23 -20.60
CA ASN A 162 -31.54 -18.68 -21.60
C ASN A 162 -30.77 -17.47 -21.02
N LEU A 163 -31.46 -16.56 -20.35
CA LEU A 163 -30.83 -15.38 -19.74
C LEU A 163 -29.85 -15.80 -18.63
N LYS A 164 -30.26 -16.71 -17.76
CA LYS A 164 -29.43 -17.27 -16.67
C LYS A 164 -28.18 -17.97 -17.20
N GLU A 165 -28.33 -18.81 -18.22
CA GLU A 165 -27.24 -19.51 -18.88
C GLU A 165 -26.23 -18.53 -19.50
N LYS A 166 -26.70 -17.47 -20.18
CA LYS A 166 -25.79 -16.51 -20.83
C LYS A 166 -25.05 -15.60 -19.87
N ILE A 167 -25.63 -15.28 -18.71
CA ILE A 167 -24.96 -14.51 -17.65
C ILE A 167 -24.00 -15.42 -16.86
N GLY A 168 -24.39 -16.67 -16.59
CA GLY A 168 -23.58 -17.64 -15.86
C GLY A 168 -22.46 -18.31 -16.66
N ALA A 169 -22.36 -18.03 -17.97
CA ALA A 169 -21.33 -18.61 -18.84
C ALA A 169 -19.97 -17.92 -18.67
N ILE A 170 -18.90 -18.66 -18.99
CA ILE A 170 -17.51 -18.15 -18.96
C ILE A 170 -17.35 -16.94 -19.91
N ASP A 171 -17.96 -16.97 -21.10
CA ASP A 171 -17.95 -15.86 -22.06
C ASP A 171 -19.05 -14.81 -21.80
N SER A 172 -19.42 -14.59 -20.54
CA SER A 172 -20.50 -13.66 -20.17
C SER A 172 -20.32 -12.25 -20.75
N GLU A 173 -19.08 -11.76 -20.89
CA GLU A 173 -18.77 -10.47 -21.53
C GLU A 173 -19.24 -10.42 -23.00
N HIS A 174 -19.06 -11.50 -23.75
CA HIS A 174 -19.51 -11.58 -25.16
C HIS A 174 -21.03 -11.59 -25.27
N TRP A 175 -21.72 -12.21 -24.31
CA TRP A 175 -23.19 -12.27 -24.26
C TRP A 175 -23.83 -11.09 -23.55
N ARG A 176 -23.06 -10.22 -22.92
CA ARG A 176 -23.53 -9.15 -22.04
C ARG A 176 -24.60 -8.25 -22.69
N TYR A 177 -24.35 -7.70 -23.87
CA TYR A 177 -25.34 -6.86 -24.56
C TYR A 177 -26.54 -7.64 -25.08
N VAL A 178 -26.36 -8.92 -25.43
CA VAL A 178 -27.48 -9.82 -25.77
C VAL A 178 -28.37 -10.04 -24.54
N SER A 179 -27.78 -10.26 -23.37
CA SER A 179 -28.49 -10.41 -22.10
C SER A 179 -29.27 -9.15 -21.73
N LEU A 180 -28.70 -7.96 -21.93
CA LEU A 180 -29.42 -6.69 -21.74
C LEU A 180 -30.60 -6.52 -22.70
N PHE A 181 -30.40 -6.79 -24.00
CA PHE A 181 -31.50 -6.78 -24.96
C PHE A 181 -32.57 -7.81 -24.61
N LEU A 182 -32.19 -9.01 -24.15
CA LEU A 182 -33.12 -10.04 -23.75
C LEU A 182 -33.92 -9.62 -22.51
N ALA A 183 -33.28 -9.05 -21.49
CA ALA A 183 -33.95 -8.49 -20.32
C ALA A 183 -34.91 -7.35 -20.71
N GLY A 184 -34.47 -6.39 -21.52
CA GLY A 184 -35.31 -5.31 -22.02
C GLY A 184 -36.54 -5.82 -22.78
N ARG A 185 -36.37 -6.88 -23.60
CA ARG A 185 -37.48 -7.51 -24.31
C ARG A 185 -38.43 -8.25 -23.37
N ILE A 186 -37.91 -8.95 -22.35
CA ILE A 186 -38.73 -9.57 -21.31
C ILE A 186 -39.58 -8.53 -20.59
N VAL A 187 -38.98 -7.40 -20.19
CA VAL A 187 -39.70 -6.28 -19.54
C VAL A 187 -40.80 -5.73 -20.44
N ARG A 188 -40.50 -5.52 -21.73
CA ARG A 188 -41.44 -4.96 -22.71
C ARG A 188 -42.61 -5.89 -23.01
N GLU A 189 -42.34 -7.18 -23.22
CA GLU A 189 -43.34 -8.14 -23.70
C GLU A 189 -44.11 -8.85 -22.58
N LEU A 190 -43.51 -9.03 -21.39
CA LEU A 190 -44.12 -9.76 -20.27
C LEU A 190 -44.66 -8.86 -19.14
N GLY A 191 -44.34 -7.56 -19.11
CA GLY A 191 -44.89 -6.65 -18.09
C GLY A 191 -44.52 -7.07 -16.66
N GLU A 192 -45.51 -7.29 -15.80
CA GLU A 192 -45.33 -7.68 -14.39
C GLU A 192 -44.56 -9.01 -14.23
N ASP A 193 -44.72 -9.96 -15.18
CA ASP A 193 -43.99 -11.23 -15.15
C ASP A 193 -42.46 -11.06 -15.32
N SER A 194 -41.98 -9.85 -15.68
CA SER A 194 -40.55 -9.55 -15.77
C SER A 194 -39.83 -9.53 -14.42
N GLU A 195 -40.54 -9.42 -13.30
CA GLU A 195 -39.97 -9.56 -11.94
C GLU A 195 -39.30 -10.93 -11.72
N LYS A 196 -39.67 -11.93 -12.53
CA LYS A 196 -39.02 -13.24 -12.57
C LYS A 196 -37.55 -13.18 -12.98
N ILE A 197 -37.07 -12.10 -13.62
CA ILE A 197 -35.63 -11.90 -13.83
C ILE A 197 -34.90 -11.91 -12.47
N LEU A 198 -35.40 -11.21 -11.46
CA LEU A 198 -34.74 -11.20 -10.15
C LEU A 198 -34.80 -12.57 -9.47
N THR A 199 -35.96 -13.24 -9.50
CA THR A 199 -36.19 -14.47 -8.71
C THR A 199 -35.73 -15.76 -9.40
N GLN A 200 -35.72 -15.82 -10.73
CA GLN A 200 -35.34 -17.00 -11.52
C GLN A 200 -33.97 -16.86 -12.19
N VAL A 201 -33.42 -15.65 -12.30
CA VAL A 201 -32.11 -15.40 -12.92
C VAL A 201 -31.10 -14.88 -11.90
N CYS A 202 -31.27 -13.64 -11.42
CA CYS A 202 -30.26 -12.99 -10.58
C CYS A 202 -29.99 -13.75 -9.28
N ARG A 203 -31.03 -14.01 -8.48
CA ARG A 203 -30.88 -14.71 -7.18
C ARG A 203 -30.32 -16.13 -7.31
N PRO A 204 -30.81 -16.99 -8.24
CA PRO A 204 -30.26 -18.32 -8.40
C PRO A 204 -28.80 -18.35 -8.85
N LEU A 205 -28.34 -17.35 -9.61
CA LEU A 205 -26.93 -17.27 -10.04
C LEU A 205 -25.96 -17.07 -8.88
N ASP A 206 -26.36 -16.34 -7.84
CA ASP A 206 -25.50 -16.00 -6.71
C ASP A 206 -25.63 -16.99 -5.53
N ARG A 207 -26.52 -17.99 -5.65
CA ARG A 207 -26.77 -18.95 -4.58
C ARG A 207 -25.71 -20.04 -4.52
N PRO A 208 -25.36 -20.49 -3.30
CA PRO A 208 -24.47 -21.61 -3.13
C PRO A 208 -25.06 -22.92 -3.65
N VAL A 209 -24.41 -23.56 -4.63
CA VAL A 209 -24.72 -24.94 -5.03
C VAL A 209 -24.00 -25.90 -4.09
N GLU A 210 -24.72 -26.87 -3.53
CA GLU A 210 -24.20 -27.80 -2.50
C GLU A 210 -23.05 -28.70 -2.98
N ASP A 211 -22.76 -28.72 -4.29
CA ASP A 211 -21.66 -29.50 -4.86
C ASP A 211 -20.35 -28.70 -4.79
N LYS A 212 -19.40 -29.23 -4.00
CA LYS A 212 -18.25 -28.51 -3.39
C LYS A 212 -17.25 -27.85 -4.35
N ASN A 213 -17.41 -28.00 -5.67
CA ASN A 213 -16.45 -27.52 -6.67
C ASN A 213 -17.00 -26.42 -7.59
N GLN A 214 -18.32 -26.18 -7.65
CA GLN A 214 -18.93 -25.29 -8.65
C GLN A 214 -19.40 -23.95 -8.10
N ASN A 215 -19.20 -23.68 -6.81
CA ASN A 215 -19.86 -22.55 -6.16
C ASN A 215 -19.08 -21.22 -6.28
N GLN A 216 -18.67 -20.86 -7.50
CA GLN A 216 -17.81 -19.70 -7.75
C GLN A 216 -18.56 -18.37 -7.57
N ASN A 217 -19.86 -18.38 -7.87
CA ASN A 217 -20.67 -17.18 -8.03
C ASN A 217 -21.14 -16.55 -6.72
N HIS A 218 -21.04 -17.24 -5.59
CA HIS A 218 -21.55 -16.73 -4.31
C HIS A 218 -20.90 -15.40 -3.89
N PHE A 219 -19.58 -15.28 -4.07
CA PHE A 219 -18.84 -14.07 -3.74
C PHE A 219 -18.76 -13.09 -4.92
N LEU A 220 -18.72 -13.59 -6.16
CA LEU A 220 -18.67 -12.73 -7.35
C LEU A 220 -19.97 -11.98 -7.60
N ARG A 221 -21.10 -12.56 -7.16
CA ARG A 221 -22.45 -12.04 -7.30
C ARG A 221 -22.80 -11.57 -8.74
N PRO A 222 -22.57 -12.40 -9.78
CA PRO A 222 -22.88 -12.03 -11.17
C PRO A 222 -24.35 -11.64 -11.38
N GLY A 223 -25.27 -12.25 -10.64
CA GLY A 223 -26.69 -11.91 -10.65
C GLY A 223 -26.98 -10.51 -10.11
N ALA A 224 -26.33 -10.11 -9.02
CA ALA A 224 -26.44 -8.76 -8.46
C ALA A 224 -25.83 -7.70 -9.39
N TRP A 225 -24.67 -7.98 -10.00
CA TRP A 225 -24.08 -7.10 -11.02
C TRP A 225 -25.01 -6.92 -12.22
N PHE A 226 -25.61 -8.00 -12.72
CA PHE A 226 -26.55 -7.93 -13.82
C PHE A 226 -27.82 -7.14 -13.44
N ALA A 227 -28.29 -7.25 -12.19
CA ALA A 227 -29.42 -6.46 -11.71
C ALA A 227 -29.15 -4.95 -11.79
N LEU A 228 -27.96 -4.50 -11.34
CA LEU A 228 -27.54 -3.10 -11.49
C LEU A 228 -27.46 -2.68 -12.95
N GLU A 229 -26.95 -3.57 -13.82
CA GLU A 229 -26.81 -3.28 -15.23
C GLU A 229 -28.15 -3.12 -15.96
N VAL A 230 -29.14 -3.95 -15.65
CA VAL A 230 -30.51 -3.85 -16.20
C VAL A 230 -31.13 -2.50 -15.83
N VAL A 231 -30.92 -2.05 -14.60
CA VAL A 231 -31.43 -0.75 -14.15
C VAL A 231 -30.67 0.40 -14.81
N ALA A 232 -29.34 0.34 -14.86
CA ALA A 232 -28.50 1.35 -15.50
C ALA A 232 -28.76 1.49 -17.02
N ASP A 233 -29.16 0.40 -17.70
CA ASP A 233 -29.56 0.43 -19.10
C ASP A 233 -30.84 1.28 -19.34
N GLY A 234 -31.62 1.54 -18.30
CA GLY A 234 -32.87 2.29 -18.38
C GLY A 234 -34.06 1.48 -18.89
N SER A 235 -33.92 0.15 -19.02
CA SER A 235 -34.99 -0.75 -19.46
C SER A 235 -36.25 -0.68 -18.57
N LEU A 236 -36.11 -0.19 -17.33
CA LEU A 236 -37.17 -0.05 -16.33
C LEU A 236 -37.59 1.40 -16.07
N SER A 237 -37.23 2.36 -16.93
CA SER A 237 -37.45 3.79 -16.69
C SER A 237 -38.92 4.24 -16.62
N LYS A 238 -39.87 3.36 -16.95
CA LYS A 238 -41.31 3.68 -16.87
C LYS A 238 -41.81 3.54 -15.43
N SER A 239 -42.62 4.49 -14.98
CA SER A 239 -43.15 4.55 -13.61
C SER A 239 -43.85 3.27 -13.12
N GLN A 240 -44.46 2.49 -14.01
CA GLN A 240 -45.12 1.23 -13.66
C GLN A 240 -44.15 0.16 -13.12
N TYR A 241 -42.84 0.26 -13.41
CA TYR A 241 -41.83 -0.69 -12.95
C TYR A 241 -41.04 -0.20 -11.73
N ARG A 242 -41.51 0.85 -11.03
CA ARG A 242 -40.77 1.49 -9.93
C ARG A 242 -40.40 0.51 -8.80
N ASN A 243 -41.32 -0.37 -8.42
CA ASN A 243 -41.08 -1.38 -7.38
C ASN A 243 -40.05 -2.42 -7.84
N PHE A 244 -40.17 -2.89 -9.07
CA PHE A 244 -39.20 -3.83 -9.62
C PHE A 244 -37.80 -3.22 -9.78
N GLN A 245 -37.74 -1.95 -10.17
CA GLN A 245 -36.50 -1.17 -10.21
C GLN A 245 -35.88 -1.05 -8.81
N TYR A 246 -36.69 -0.76 -7.79
CA TYR A 246 -36.26 -0.76 -6.39
C TYR A 246 -35.65 -2.12 -5.99
N ASP A 247 -36.35 -3.22 -6.24
CA ASP A 247 -35.89 -4.56 -5.87
C ASP A 247 -34.58 -4.97 -6.57
N LEU A 248 -34.37 -4.55 -7.82
CA LEU A 248 -33.12 -4.79 -8.54
C LEU A 248 -31.97 -3.92 -8.05
N ILE A 249 -32.20 -2.66 -7.72
CA ILE A 249 -31.15 -1.81 -7.10
C ILE A 249 -30.79 -2.39 -5.74
N ASP A 250 -31.78 -2.74 -4.94
CA ASP A 250 -31.59 -3.29 -3.59
C ASP A 250 -30.77 -4.57 -3.60
N TYR A 251 -31.19 -5.54 -4.43
CA TYR A 251 -30.44 -6.77 -4.63
C TYR A 251 -29.06 -6.51 -5.25
N GLY A 252 -29.00 -5.59 -6.21
CA GLY A 252 -27.76 -5.21 -6.89
C GLY A 252 -26.71 -4.65 -5.93
N LEU A 253 -27.14 -3.88 -4.92
CA LEU A 253 -26.26 -3.34 -3.88
C LEU A 253 -25.83 -4.36 -2.82
N GLU A 254 -26.26 -5.63 -2.90
CA GLU A 254 -25.65 -6.69 -2.10
C GLU A 254 -24.19 -6.98 -2.51
N VAL A 255 -23.72 -6.49 -3.67
CA VAL A 255 -22.28 -6.55 -4.03
C VAL A 255 -21.40 -5.83 -3.01
N LEU A 256 -21.96 -4.86 -2.26
CA LEU A 256 -21.27 -4.15 -1.19
C LEU A 256 -21.12 -5.00 0.09
N ASP A 257 -21.83 -6.13 0.23
CA ASP A 257 -21.77 -6.96 1.44
C ASP A 257 -20.46 -7.76 1.59
N THR A 258 -19.58 -7.65 0.59
CA THR A 258 -18.26 -8.28 0.52
C THR A 258 -17.23 -7.26 0.04
N GLY A 259 -15.94 -7.62 0.04
CA GLY A 259 -14.92 -6.80 -0.60
C GLY A 259 -15.19 -6.56 -2.08
N LEU A 260 -14.93 -5.34 -2.55
CA LEU A 260 -14.96 -4.97 -3.96
C LEU A 260 -13.57 -4.56 -4.39
N THR A 261 -13.15 -5.04 -5.56
CA THR A 261 -11.95 -4.54 -6.25
C THR A 261 -12.16 -3.12 -6.78
N ASP A 262 -11.08 -2.39 -7.07
CA ASP A 262 -11.15 -1.05 -7.69
C ASP A 262 -11.90 -1.04 -9.02
N LYS A 263 -11.74 -2.10 -9.83
CA LYS A 263 -12.47 -2.28 -11.09
C LYS A 263 -13.97 -2.45 -10.84
N GLN A 264 -14.34 -3.28 -9.86
CA GLN A 264 -15.73 -3.46 -9.47
C GLN A 264 -16.32 -2.18 -8.89
N MET A 265 -15.56 -1.45 -8.07
CA MET A 265 -15.99 -0.16 -7.52
C MET A 265 -16.21 0.87 -8.64
N SER A 266 -15.29 0.98 -9.59
CA SER A 266 -15.43 1.82 -10.78
C SER A 266 -16.66 1.43 -11.62
N GLN A 267 -16.92 0.13 -11.75
CA GLN A 267 -18.09 -0.39 -12.44
C GLN A 267 -19.39 -0.04 -11.70
N LEU A 268 -19.40 -0.16 -10.37
CA LEU A 268 -20.53 0.22 -9.52
C LEU A 268 -20.84 1.71 -9.65
N VAL A 269 -19.82 2.57 -9.54
CA VAL A 269 -19.92 4.02 -9.74
C VAL A 269 -20.43 4.34 -11.16
N SER A 270 -19.97 3.62 -12.18
CA SER A 270 -20.47 3.80 -13.55
C SER A 270 -21.96 3.47 -13.68
N TYR A 271 -22.44 2.39 -13.06
CA TYR A 271 -23.87 2.04 -13.10
C TYR A 271 -24.73 3.00 -12.30
N THR A 272 -24.32 3.34 -11.08
CA THR A 272 -25.05 4.30 -10.24
C THR A 272 -25.07 5.69 -10.87
N LYS A 273 -23.99 6.11 -11.55
CA LYS A 273 -23.96 7.37 -12.31
C LYS A 273 -24.98 7.43 -13.45
N GLN A 274 -25.24 6.29 -14.10
CA GLN A 274 -26.19 6.17 -15.23
C GLN A 274 -27.67 6.24 -14.79
N LEU A 275 -27.96 6.05 -13.50
CA LEU A 275 -29.30 6.22 -12.95
C LEU A 275 -29.80 7.65 -13.18
N SER A 276 -31.11 7.81 -13.41
CA SER A 276 -31.70 9.15 -13.51
C SER A 276 -31.65 9.86 -12.16
N GLN A 277 -31.69 11.20 -12.14
CA GLN A 277 -31.66 11.94 -10.87
C GLN A 277 -32.82 11.52 -9.95
N SER A 278 -34.02 11.30 -10.50
CA SER A 278 -35.16 10.77 -9.72
C SER A 278 -34.93 9.36 -9.18
N ASP A 279 -34.16 8.52 -9.87
CA ASP A 279 -33.83 7.18 -9.36
C ASP A 279 -32.80 7.26 -8.23
N LYS A 280 -31.86 8.20 -8.32
CA LYS A 280 -30.89 8.47 -7.27
C LYS A 280 -31.60 8.95 -6.00
N ASP A 281 -32.43 9.98 -6.15
CA ASP A 281 -33.12 10.62 -5.03
C ASP A 281 -34.16 9.69 -4.37
N ASP A 282 -35.04 9.04 -5.16
CA ASP A 282 -36.15 8.29 -4.57
C ASP A 282 -35.85 6.81 -4.29
N LEU A 283 -34.83 6.21 -4.92
CA LEU A 283 -34.55 4.77 -4.77
C LEU A 283 -33.17 4.54 -4.14
N LEU A 284 -32.10 5.02 -4.80
CA LEU A 284 -30.74 4.74 -4.37
C LEU A 284 -30.47 5.27 -2.95
N GLN A 285 -30.89 6.51 -2.68
CA GLN A 285 -30.76 7.11 -1.35
C GLN A 285 -31.44 6.26 -0.28
N ILE A 286 -32.72 5.93 -0.46
CA ILE A 286 -33.51 5.14 0.50
C ILE A 286 -32.89 3.76 0.74
N ILE A 287 -32.41 3.09 -0.31
CA ILE A 287 -31.82 1.76 -0.21
C ILE A 287 -30.50 1.82 0.57
N LEU A 288 -29.62 2.77 0.25
CA LEU A 288 -28.35 2.95 0.96
C LEU A 288 -28.60 3.29 2.44
N GLU A 289 -29.48 4.24 2.73
CA GLU A 289 -29.81 4.62 4.11
C GLU A 289 -30.38 3.44 4.91
N ARG A 290 -31.26 2.63 4.28
CA ARG A 290 -31.78 1.41 4.89
C ARG A 290 -30.68 0.37 5.12
N LYS A 291 -29.72 0.24 4.20
CA LYS A 291 -28.60 -0.69 4.29
C LYS A 291 -27.65 -0.33 5.43
N PHE A 292 -27.28 0.94 5.56
CA PHE A 292 -26.48 1.45 6.69
C PHE A 292 -27.17 1.21 8.05
N ASN A 293 -28.50 1.31 8.10
CA ASN A 293 -29.27 1.06 9.31
C ASN A 293 -29.57 -0.45 9.55
N GLY A 294 -29.12 -1.33 8.66
CA GLY A 294 -29.36 -2.77 8.71
C GLY A 294 -28.31 -3.52 9.55
N LYS A 295 -28.73 -4.57 10.26
CA LYS A 295 -27.83 -5.38 11.11
C LYS A 295 -26.81 -6.24 10.36
N ASN A 296 -27.00 -6.41 9.05
CA ASN A 296 -26.22 -7.34 8.23
C ASN A 296 -25.17 -6.63 7.36
N PHE A 297 -25.00 -5.31 7.50
CA PHE A 297 -24.05 -4.54 6.71
C PHE A 297 -22.90 -4.03 7.61
N PRO A 298 -21.77 -4.76 7.69
CA PRO A 298 -20.68 -4.43 8.61
C PRO A 298 -19.99 -3.12 8.23
N GLU A 299 -19.47 -2.42 9.23
CA GLU A 299 -18.78 -1.12 9.08
C GLU A 299 -17.56 -1.19 8.14
N SER A 300 -16.87 -2.33 8.09
CA SER A 300 -15.77 -2.59 7.16
C SER A 300 -16.16 -2.54 5.68
N CYS A 301 -17.45 -2.63 5.37
CA CYS A 301 -17.98 -2.48 4.01
C CYS A 301 -18.57 -1.09 3.75
N TRP A 302 -18.62 -0.19 4.74
CA TRP A 302 -19.27 1.11 4.62
C TRP A 302 -18.51 2.08 3.72
N GLU A 303 -17.18 2.01 3.67
CA GLU A 303 -16.35 2.95 2.90
C GLU A 303 -16.83 3.12 1.45
N ASN A 304 -17.01 2.02 0.73
CA ASN A 304 -17.51 2.04 -0.66
C ASN A 304 -18.93 2.59 -0.77
N ALA A 305 -19.80 2.28 0.19
CA ALA A 305 -21.17 2.77 0.20
C ALA A 305 -21.22 4.28 0.52
N LEU A 306 -20.37 4.77 1.43
CA LEU A 306 -20.27 6.17 1.82
C LEU A 306 -19.65 7.00 0.70
N TYR A 307 -18.70 6.43 -0.06
CA TYR A 307 -18.19 7.05 -1.27
C TYR A 307 -19.31 7.29 -2.29
N ILE A 308 -20.13 6.28 -2.57
CA ILE A 308 -21.30 6.42 -3.47
C ILE A 308 -22.30 7.44 -2.93
N TYR A 309 -22.51 7.46 -1.61
CA TYR A 309 -23.43 8.40 -0.98
C TYR A 309 -22.92 9.85 -1.10
N GLY A 310 -21.67 10.10 -0.73
CA GLY A 310 -21.04 11.42 -0.78
C GLY A 310 -20.92 11.99 -2.19
N GLU A 311 -20.72 11.13 -3.20
CA GLU A 311 -20.65 11.53 -4.60
C GLU A 311 -22.00 12.06 -5.14
N TYR A 312 -23.13 11.51 -4.70
CA TYR A 312 -24.44 11.82 -5.29
C TYR A 312 -25.36 12.67 -4.42
N PHE A 313 -25.20 12.65 -3.10
CA PHE A 313 -26.14 13.29 -2.18
C PHE A 313 -25.45 14.45 -1.46
N PRO A 314 -25.78 15.71 -1.83
CA PRO A 314 -25.15 16.89 -1.23
C PRO A 314 -25.60 17.15 0.23
N GLN A 315 -26.56 16.37 0.73
CA GLN A 315 -27.04 16.49 2.10
C GLN A 315 -26.02 15.86 3.05
N GLU A 316 -25.14 16.69 3.59
CA GLU A 316 -24.09 16.24 4.51
C GLU A 316 -24.63 15.66 5.83
N GLY A 317 -25.89 15.91 6.21
CA GLY A 317 -26.42 15.51 7.53
C GLY A 317 -26.36 14.00 7.80
N PHE A 318 -26.86 13.18 6.87
CA PHE A 318 -26.79 11.72 7.01
C PHE A 318 -25.36 11.20 6.85
N LEU A 319 -24.59 11.79 5.92
CA LEU A 319 -23.19 11.42 5.70
C LEU A 319 -22.36 11.67 6.97
N LYS A 320 -22.51 12.85 7.60
CA LYS A 320 -21.89 13.20 8.89
C LYS A 320 -22.29 12.21 9.98
N GLU A 321 -23.57 11.85 10.11
CA GLU A 321 -24.04 10.86 11.09
C GLU A 321 -23.32 9.49 10.93
N LYS A 322 -23.15 9.00 9.70
CA LYS A 322 -22.49 7.71 9.47
C LYS A 322 -20.97 7.76 9.58
N VAL A 323 -20.37 8.89 9.19
CA VAL A 323 -18.95 9.15 9.44
C VAL A 323 -18.67 9.25 10.94
N ASP A 324 -19.53 9.92 11.71
CA ASP A 324 -19.45 9.96 13.18
C ASP A 324 -19.56 8.56 13.78
N ALA A 325 -20.46 7.70 13.27
CA ALA A 325 -20.55 6.31 13.71
C ALA A 325 -19.26 5.51 13.44
N LEU A 326 -18.59 5.71 12.29
CA LEU A 326 -17.28 5.09 12.04
C LEU A 326 -16.21 5.61 13.00
N PHE A 327 -16.25 6.90 13.31
CA PHE A 327 -15.34 7.50 14.28
C PHE A 327 -15.53 6.92 15.70
N GLU A 328 -16.77 6.63 16.10
CA GLU A 328 -17.12 6.04 17.40
C GLU A 328 -16.69 4.57 17.56
N THR A 329 -16.27 3.89 16.48
CA THR A 329 -15.84 2.47 16.55
C THR A 329 -14.51 2.26 17.28
N GLU A 330 -13.70 3.30 17.41
CA GLU A 330 -12.31 3.25 17.92
C GLU A 330 -11.39 2.29 17.12
N GLN A 331 -11.84 1.79 15.96
CA GLN A 331 -11.02 0.96 15.07
C GLN A 331 -10.26 1.86 14.09
N LYS A 332 -8.93 1.75 14.07
CA LYS A 332 -8.09 2.68 13.30
C LYS A 332 -8.41 2.67 11.80
N SER A 333 -8.57 1.49 11.20
CA SER A 333 -8.88 1.37 9.76
C SER A 333 -10.19 2.07 9.41
N LEU A 334 -11.25 1.91 10.22
CA LEU A 334 -12.54 2.54 10.01
C LEU A 334 -12.48 4.06 10.21
N ILE A 335 -11.71 4.53 11.20
CA ILE A 335 -11.47 5.96 11.43
C ILE A 335 -10.71 6.59 10.24
N LEU A 336 -9.74 5.89 9.67
CA LEU A 336 -9.01 6.35 8.48
C LEU A 336 -9.90 6.39 7.23
N SER A 337 -10.79 5.40 7.05
CA SER A 337 -11.84 5.46 6.02
C SER A 337 -12.77 6.66 6.26
N ALA A 338 -13.18 6.92 7.51
CA ALA A 338 -14.00 8.08 7.88
C ALA A 338 -13.32 9.41 7.55
N PHE A 339 -12.01 9.53 7.80
CA PHE A 339 -11.22 10.69 7.39
C PHE A 339 -11.11 10.82 5.87
N SER A 340 -10.92 9.71 5.15
CA SER A 340 -10.92 9.71 3.69
C SER A 340 -12.23 10.24 3.11
N ILE A 341 -13.37 9.82 3.63
CA ILE A 341 -14.68 10.35 3.23
C ILE A 341 -14.85 11.82 3.64
N THR A 342 -14.43 12.18 4.86
CA THR A 342 -14.52 13.55 5.39
C THR A 342 -13.77 14.54 4.52
N LEU A 343 -12.49 14.26 4.24
CA LEU A 343 -11.61 15.16 3.49
C LEU A 343 -11.96 15.22 2.00
N LEU A 344 -12.76 14.29 1.47
CA LEU A 344 -13.22 14.28 0.08
C LEU A 344 -14.56 14.99 -0.11
N TYR A 345 -15.55 14.71 0.75
CA TYR A 345 -16.95 15.03 0.47
C TYR A 345 -17.56 16.06 1.42
N ILE A 346 -16.95 16.31 2.58
CA ILE A 346 -17.48 17.27 3.54
C ILE A 346 -16.82 18.64 3.28
N SER A 347 -17.66 19.67 3.18
CA SER A 347 -17.24 21.03 2.83
C SER A 347 -17.21 21.99 4.01
N ASP A 348 -17.73 21.59 5.18
CA ASP A 348 -17.82 22.41 6.39
C ASP A 348 -16.48 22.45 7.15
N PRO A 349 -15.68 23.53 7.06
CA PRO A 349 -14.33 23.55 7.61
C PRO A 349 -14.33 23.50 9.15
N GLN A 350 -15.39 24.01 9.80
CA GLN A 350 -15.51 23.98 11.26
C GLN A 350 -15.77 22.56 11.77
N TRP A 351 -16.63 21.82 11.07
CA TRP A 351 -16.91 20.42 11.42
C TRP A 351 -15.68 19.54 11.18
N ILE A 352 -15.00 19.69 10.03
CA ILE A 352 -13.77 18.94 9.71
C ILE A 352 -12.68 19.23 10.76
N ALA A 353 -12.46 20.50 11.10
CA ALA A 353 -11.48 20.87 12.13
C ALA A 353 -11.80 20.19 13.48
N LYS A 354 -13.07 20.13 13.87
CA LYS A 354 -13.51 19.44 15.09
C LYS A 354 -13.25 17.93 15.03
N CYS A 355 -13.46 17.29 13.88
CA CYS A 355 -13.16 15.85 13.70
C CYS A 355 -11.64 15.60 13.78
N LEU A 356 -10.83 16.40 13.09
CA LEU A 356 -9.37 16.31 13.16
C LEU A 356 -8.85 16.53 14.59
N GLU A 357 -9.48 17.43 15.35
CA GLU A 357 -9.16 17.67 16.76
C GLU A 357 -9.52 16.48 17.66
N ASN A 358 -10.75 15.96 17.54
CA ASN A 358 -11.28 14.90 18.39
C ASN A 358 -10.54 13.57 18.20
N TYR A 359 -10.14 13.26 16.96
CA TYR A 359 -9.49 12.00 16.59
C TYR A 359 -8.02 12.18 16.22
N TRP A 360 -7.40 13.24 16.75
CA TRP A 360 -6.01 13.61 16.53
C TRP A 360 -5.05 12.40 16.48
N SER A 361 -5.10 11.52 17.47
CA SER A 361 -4.18 10.38 17.59
C SER A 361 -4.27 9.35 16.46
N TYR A 362 -5.38 9.29 15.72
CA TYR A 362 -5.60 8.24 14.71
C TYR A 362 -5.04 8.59 13.33
N TRP A 363 -5.12 9.86 12.94
CA TRP A 363 -4.75 10.29 11.59
C TRP A 363 -3.41 10.99 11.52
N ILE A 364 -2.93 11.56 12.63
CA ILE A 364 -1.75 12.42 12.64
C ILE A 364 -0.48 11.69 12.20
N GLU A 365 -0.43 10.36 12.38
CA GLU A 365 0.67 9.49 11.92
C GLU A 365 0.38 8.79 10.59
N ASN A 366 -0.78 9.04 9.97
CA ASN A 366 -1.18 8.39 8.73
C ASN A 366 -0.85 9.27 7.51
N GLU A 367 0.15 8.85 6.74
CA GLU A 367 0.66 9.59 5.58
C GLU A 367 -0.43 9.92 4.55
N ASP A 368 -1.31 8.96 4.20
CA ASP A 368 -2.37 9.20 3.22
C ASP A 368 -3.35 10.30 3.66
N ILE A 369 -3.76 10.29 4.93
CA ILE A 369 -4.68 11.31 5.47
C ILE A 369 -3.97 12.65 5.61
N VAL A 370 -2.71 12.67 6.07
CA VAL A 370 -1.88 13.87 6.15
C VAL A 370 -1.72 14.48 4.76
N ILE A 371 -1.38 13.69 3.74
CA ILE A 371 -1.26 14.15 2.35
C ILE A 371 -2.59 14.71 1.85
N LYS A 372 -3.71 14.00 2.07
CA LYS A 372 -5.04 14.50 1.68
C LYS A 372 -5.37 15.83 2.36
N PHE A 373 -5.04 15.99 3.64
CA PHE A 373 -5.19 17.26 4.36
C PHE A 373 -4.30 18.36 3.79
N LEU A 374 -2.99 18.08 3.59
CA LEU A 374 -2.02 19.05 3.09
C LEU A 374 -2.33 19.50 1.65
N SER A 375 -2.97 18.63 0.86
CA SER A 375 -3.36 18.85 -0.54
C SER A 375 -4.69 19.60 -0.73
N ARG A 376 -5.40 19.98 0.36
CA ARG A 376 -6.68 20.68 0.23
C ARG A 376 -6.52 22.12 -0.22
N ASP A 377 -7.35 22.53 -1.18
CA ASP A 377 -7.42 23.92 -1.67
C ASP A 377 -7.81 24.92 -0.57
N ASP A 378 -8.65 24.50 0.39
CA ASP A 378 -9.14 25.30 1.50
C ASP A 378 -8.34 25.10 2.80
N LYS A 379 -7.16 24.47 2.77
CA LYS A 379 -6.32 24.19 3.96
C LYS A 379 -6.08 25.40 4.85
N ASN A 380 -5.79 26.56 4.24
CA ASN A 380 -5.55 27.79 4.99
C ASN A 380 -6.82 28.31 5.68
N GLU A 381 -8.00 28.08 5.12
CA GLU A 381 -9.28 28.40 5.75
C GLU A 381 -9.57 27.42 6.89
N LEU A 382 -9.35 26.13 6.67
CA LEU A 382 -9.46 25.08 7.68
C LEU A 382 -8.58 25.36 8.91
N LEU A 383 -7.30 25.68 8.70
CA LEU A 383 -6.36 26.04 9.77
C LEU A 383 -6.85 27.23 10.60
N ARG A 384 -7.50 28.23 9.97
CA ARG A 384 -8.05 29.39 10.66
C ARG A 384 -9.30 29.07 11.48
N CYS A 385 -10.08 28.07 11.06
CA CYS A 385 -11.25 27.60 11.81
C CYS A 385 -10.87 26.70 12.99
N TRP A 386 -9.64 26.17 13.00
CA TRP A 386 -9.18 25.23 14.00
C TRP A 386 -8.62 25.94 15.24
N SER A 387 -9.22 25.66 16.40
CA SER A 387 -8.75 26.16 17.69
C SER A 387 -7.62 25.28 18.26
N LEU A 388 -6.53 25.14 17.51
CA LEU A 388 -5.38 24.34 17.92
C LEU A 388 -4.78 24.87 19.24
N SER A 389 -4.52 23.95 20.18
CA SER A 389 -3.63 24.25 21.30
C SER A 389 -2.20 24.49 20.80
N GLU A 390 -1.37 25.11 21.63
CA GLU A 390 0.06 25.29 21.33
C GLU A 390 0.74 23.95 21.04
N SER A 391 0.48 22.94 21.88
CA SER A 391 1.03 21.58 21.71
C SER A 391 0.59 20.89 20.41
N GLN A 392 -0.68 21.01 20.01
CA GLN A 392 -1.14 20.47 18.73
C GLN A 392 -0.56 21.25 17.54
N SER A 393 -0.43 22.57 17.66
CA SER A 393 0.20 23.40 16.63
C SER A 393 1.67 23.02 16.46
N GLU A 394 2.38 22.78 17.56
CA GLU A 394 3.74 22.28 17.52
C GLU A 394 3.81 20.94 16.79
N LYS A 395 2.98 19.96 17.16
CA LYS A 395 2.99 18.65 16.52
C LYS A 395 2.61 18.71 15.03
N LEU A 396 1.63 19.53 14.66
CA LEU A 396 1.27 19.74 13.25
C LEU A 396 2.43 20.36 12.46
N ALA A 397 3.14 21.31 13.08
CA ALA A 397 4.32 21.89 12.49
C ALA A 397 5.43 20.85 12.28
N GLU A 398 5.64 19.90 13.20
CA GLU A 398 6.59 18.79 13.01
C GLU A 398 6.26 17.98 11.75
N ILE A 399 4.98 17.68 11.53
CA ILE A 399 4.54 16.88 10.38
C ILE A 399 4.66 17.66 9.08
N ILE A 400 4.28 18.93 9.09
CA ILE A 400 4.51 19.83 7.96
C ILE A 400 6.00 19.87 7.63
N ILE A 401 6.89 19.90 8.63
CA ILE A 401 8.35 19.84 8.45
C ILE A 401 8.79 18.47 7.89
N GLU A 402 8.20 17.38 8.38
CA GLU A 402 8.58 16.03 7.99
C GLU A 402 8.20 15.70 6.54
N ASP A 403 6.99 16.10 6.12
CA ASP A 403 6.33 15.77 4.84
C ASP A 403 6.18 16.98 3.90
N TRP A 404 6.96 18.02 4.15
CA TRP A 404 6.97 19.29 3.42
C TRP A 404 7.05 19.16 1.90
N GLU A 405 7.58 18.07 1.34
CA GLU A 405 7.66 17.83 -0.12
C GLU A 405 6.27 17.84 -0.80
N TYR A 406 5.22 17.43 -0.09
CA TYR A 406 3.83 17.46 -0.56
C TYR A 406 3.13 18.81 -0.35
N ASP A 407 3.74 19.70 0.45
CA ASP A 407 3.29 21.08 0.71
C ASP A 407 3.93 22.10 -0.26
N LEU A 408 4.77 21.63 -1.19
CA LEU A 408 5.42 22.48 -2.20
C LEU A 408 4.50 22.62 -3.43
N PRO A 409 4.01 23.83 -3.76
CA PRO A 409 3.31 24.05 -5.01
C PRO A 409 4.27 23.78 -6.17
N ASN A 410 3.80 23.00 -7.14
CA ASN A 410 4.50 22.82 -8.40
C ASN A 410 4.61 24.18 -9.09
N SER A 411 5.81 24.77 -9.10
CA SER A 411 6.24 25.87 -10.00
C SER A 411 5.86 27.34 -9.70
N GLU A 412 5.56 27.74 -8.46
CA GLU A 412 5.43 29.19 -8.17
C GLU A 412 6.78 29.87 -7.86
N GLU A 413 6.92 31.13 -8.28
CA GLU A 413 8.01 32.02 -7.87
C GLU A 413 8.06 32.09 -6.34
N ILE A 414 9.24 31.89 -5.74
CA ILE A 414 9.43 31.97 -4.29
C ILE A 414 8.90 33.33 -3.81
N ASN A 415 7.87 33.32 -2.98
CA ASN A 415 7.38 34.53 -2.35
C ASN A 415 8.30 34.89 -1.17
N TRP A 416 9.13 35.90 -1.40
CA TRP A 416 10.13 36.40 -0.46
C TRP A 416 9.57 37.29 0.66
N GLU A 417 8.27 37.59 0.64
CA GLU A 417 7.60 38.43 1.64
C GLU A 417 7.09 37.64 2.84
N PHE A 418 7.56 38.01 4.03
CA PHE A 418 7.06 37.48 5.29
C PHE A 418 6.22 38.50 6.05
N THR A 419 5.00 38.11 6.41
CA THR A 419 4.09 38.86 7.28
C THR A 419 4.17 38.32 8.70
N GLN A 420 4.08 39.21 9.71
CA GLN A 420 4.12 38.81 11.11
C GLN A 420 2.81 38.11 11.54
N PRO A 421 2.84 36.81 11.91
CA PRO A 421 1.64 36.07 12.28
C PRO A 421 1.14 36.50 13.67
N GLN A 422 -0.18 36.60 13.82
CA GLN A 422 -0.91 36.97 15.04
C GLN A 422 -1.57 35.77 15.72
N THR A 423 -1.71 34.65 15.03
CA THR A 423 -2.35 33.43 15.54
C THR A 423 -1.47 32.20 15.29
N LEU A 424 -1.68 31.12 16.04
CA LEU A 424 -0.98 29.84 15.81
C LEU A 424 -1.20 29.30 14.39
N ALA A 425 -2.43 29.44 13.86
CA ALA A 425 -2.73 29.09 12.48
C ALA A 425 -1.90 29.89 11.46
N GLU A 426 -1.73 31.21 11.68
CA GLU A 426 -0.88 32.04 10.82
C GLU A 426 0.61 31.70 10.95
N GLN A 427 1.04 31.22 12.13
CA GLN A 427 2.41 30.71 12.32
C GLN A 427 2.65 29.42 11.52
N LEU A 428 1.68 28.50 11.45
CA LEU A 428 1.76 27.30 10.60
C LEU A 428 1.79 27.65 9.11
N ILE A 429 1.01 28.65 8.68
CA ILE A 429 1.06 29.14 7.30
C ILE A 429 2.44 29.76 6.98
N LEU A 430 3.05 30.48 7.94
CA LEU A 430 4.41 30.99 7.79
C LEU A 430 5.43 29.84 7.68
N LEU A 431 5.27 28.77 8.46
CA LEU A 431 6.17 27.60 8.41
C LEU A 431 6.27 27.00 7.01
N SER A 432 5.14 26.74 6.35
CA SER A 432 5.10 26.20 4.97
C SER A 432 5.89 27.08 4.00
N LYS A 433 5.79 28.42 4.13
CA LYS A 433 6.57 29.37 3.31
C LYS A 433 8.07 29.30 3.58
N VAL A 434 8.48 29.17 4.84
CA VAL A 434 9.90 29.10 5.22
C VAL A 434 10.52 27.78 4.75
N LEU A 435 9.76 26.67 4.83
CA LEU A 435 10.19 25.38 4.32
C LEU A 435 10.46 25.44 2.81
N GLN A 436 9.59 26.06 2.01
CA GLN A 436 9.85 26.27 0.57
C GLN A 436 11.23 26.89 0.26
N ILE A 437 11.74 27.78 1.12
CA ILE A 437 13.06 28.39 0.94
C ILE A 437 14.18 27.38 1.23
N ILE A 438 14.05 26.56 2.28
CA ILE A 438 15.00 25.50 2.62
C ILE A 438 15.13 24.49 1.45
N ALA A 439 14.02 24.12 0.81
CA ALA A 439 14.00 23.21 -0.37
C ALA A 439 14.84 23.74 -1.51
N ASN A 440 14.65 25.01 -1.81
CA ASN A 440 15.22 25.62 -2.99
C ASN A 440 16.72 25.95 -2.84
N TYR A 441 17.25 26.02 -1.60
CA TYR A 441 18.61 26.48 -1.31
C TYR A 441 19.57 25.42 -0.72
N ARG A 442 19.22 24.12 -0.77
CA ARG A 442 20.13 23.02 -0.42
C ARG A 442 21.25 22.85 -1.47
N ARG A 443 22.44 23.44 -1.29
CA ARG A 443 23.63 23.11 -2.11
C ARG A 443 24.88 22.93 -1.24
N MET A 444 25.53 21.77 -1.35
CA MET A 444 26.77 21.41 -0.66
C MET A 444 27.96 21.24 -1.62
N LYS A 445 29.18 21.47 -1.13
CA LYS A 445 30.42 20.84 -1.63
C LYS A 445 30.96 19.87 -0.57
N ILE A 446 31.30 18.65 -0.99
CA ILE A 446 31.86 17.58 -0.13
C ILE A 446 33.28 17.25 -0.62
N PHE A 447 34.23 17.02 0.29
CA PHE A 447 35.58 16.53 -0.01
C PHE A 447 35.73 15.05 0.41
N ASP A 448 36.18 14.19 -0.51
CA ASP A 448 36.33 12.74 -0.30
C ASP A 448 37.80 12.34 -0.02
N LEU A 449 38.05 11.61 1.08
CA LEU A 449 39.32 10.93 1.39
C LEU A 449 39.11 9.41 1.42
N ARG A 450 40.01 8.60 0.85
CA ARG A 450 39.86 7.14 0.73
C ARG A 450 41.04 6.38 1.35
N ILE A 451 40.76 5.39 2.22
CA ILE A 451 41.74 4.51 2.87
C ILE A 451 41.71 3.11 2.23
N GLU A 452 42.87 2.54 1.90
CA GLU A 452 43.00 1.16 1.39
C GLU A 452 43.73 0.26 2.41
N ILE A 453 43.22 -0.97 2.64
CA ILE A 453 43.86 -2.01 3.47
C ILE A 453 44.19 -3.20 2.56
N ASP A 454 45.48 -3.46 2.34
CA ASP A 454 46.00 -4.30 1.25
C ASP A 454 45.59 -5.77 1.36
N ASP A 455 45.52 -6.33 2.58
CA ASP A 455 45.21 -7.76 2.80
C ASP A 455 43.70 -8.08 2.79
N LEU A 456 42.83 -7.05 2.76
CA LEU A 456 41.38 -7.23 2.86
C LEU A 456 40.62 -6.92 1.56
N SER A 457 41.20 -6.34 0.51
CA SER A 457 40.47 -5.91 -0.71
C SER A 457 39.26 -4.98 -0.44
N HIS A 458 39.28 -4.25 0.69
CA HIS A 458 38.23 -3.31 1.10
C HIS A 458 38.80 -1.89 1.25
N HIS A 459 38.03 -0.90 0.78
CA HIS A 459 38.33 0.52 0.95
C HIS A 459 37.40 1.15 1.99
N ILE A 460 37.90 2.09 2.77
CA ILE A 460 37.10 2.88 3.73
C ILE A 460 37.15 4.35 3.29
N ASP A 461 36.00 4.90 2.92
CA ASP A 461 35.88 6.33 2.58
C ASP A 461 35.60 7.14 3.85
N ILE A 462 36.39 8.20 4.03
CA ILE A 462 36.29 9.19 5.09
C ILE A 462 35.91 10.53 4.46
N LEU A 463 34.78 11.09 4.90
CA LEU A 463 34.32 12.40 4.46
C LEU A 463 34.79 13.49 5.42
N ILE A 464 35.34 14.57 4.87
CA ILE A 464 35.75 15.77 5.63
C ILE A 464 34.93 16.97 5.12
N THR A 465 34.27 17.65 6.04
CA THR A 465 33.23 18.65 5.72
C THR A 465 33.78 20.09 5.71
N SER A 466 33.35 20.92 4.74
CA SER A 466 33.64 22.38 4.73
C SER A 466 32.59 23.17 3.89
N ARG A 467 32.40 24.47 4.17
CA ARG A 467 31.32 25.30 3.61
C ARG A 467 31.57 25.80 2.17
N ASP A 468 30.52 25.82 1.33
CA ASP A 468 30.46 26.57 0.06
C ASP A 468 29.61 27.85 0.22
N THR A 469 30.11 29.00 -0.25
CA THR A 469 29.44 30.31 -0.08
C THR A 469 28.99 30.94 -1.40
N SER A 470 29.10 30.24 -2.53
CA SER A 470 28.94 30.83 -3.87
C SER A 470 27.52 31.25 -4.26
N TYR A 471 26.50 30.94 -3.46
CA TYR A 471 25.07 31.14 -3.78
C TYR A 471 24.40 32.26 -2.98
N ILE A 472 25.06 32.80 -1.96
CA ILE A 472 24.47 33.79 -1.04
C ILE A 472 24.13 35.11 -1.76
N SER A 473 24.76 35.39 -2.92
CA SER A 473 24.52 36.58 -3.72
C SER A 473 23.12 36.68 -4.35
N ASP A 474 22.39 35.56 -4.44
CA ASP A 474 21.15 35.46 -5.20
C ASP A 474 19.89 35.72 -4.34
N ILE A 475 20.07 35.97 -3.03
CA ILE A 475 18.98 36.15 -2.06
C ILE A 475 18.73 37.65 -1.83
N PRO A 476 17.45 38.12 -1.89
CA PRO A 476 17.13 39.52 -1.61
C PRO A 476 17.51 39.95 -0.18
N SER A 477 18.16 41.11 -0.02
CA SER A 477 18.55 41.63 1.30
C SER A 477 17.35 41.88 2.22
N GLU A 478 16.21 42.28 1.65
CA GLU A 478 14.96 42.51 2.40
C GLU A 478 14.42 41.24 3.07
N THR A 479 14.67 40.07 2.47
CA THR A 479 14.31 38.77 3.04
C THR A 479 15.19 38.45 4.25
N ILE A 480 16.50 38.65 4.12
CA ILE A 480 17.47 38.44 5.21
C ILE A 480 17.10 39.30 6.42
N ASP A 481 16.79 40.58 6.18
CA ASP A 481 16.35 41.51 7.22
C ASP A 481 14.99 41.12 7.83
N SER A 482 14.09 40.57 7.03
CA SER A 482 12.77 40.13 7.49
C SER A 482 12.84 38.90 8.41
N VAL A 483 13.69 37.92 8.09
CA VAL A 483 13.94 36.76 8.96
C VAL A 483 14.55 37.22 10.29
N ALA A 484 15.53 38.14 10.24
CA ALA A 484 16.14 38.69 11.45
C ALA A 484 15.13 39.45 12.32
N ARG A 485 14.20 40.21 11.72
CA ARG A 485 13.10 40.87 12.46
C ARG A 485 12.12 39.88 13.08
N LEU A 486 11.76 38.82 12.36
CA LEU A 486 10.86 37.78 12.87
C LEU A 486 11.46 37.05 14.08
N LEU A 487 12.76 36.76 14.05
CA LEU A 487 13.47 36.11 15.17
C LEU A 487 13.51 36.96 16.46
N GLN A 488 13.25 38.27 16.39
CA GLN A 488 13.12 39.12 17.58
C GLN A 488 11.79 38.91 18.31
N ASN A 489 10.82 38.24 17.69
CA ASN A 489 9.55 37.92 18.31
C ASN A 489 9.68 36.67 19.21
N ASN A 490 9.21 36.76 20.45
CA ASN A 490 9.26 35.66 21.40
C ASN A 490 8.00 34.78 21.39
N ASP A 491 6.93 35.21 20.71
CA ASP A 491 5.61 34.56 20.75
C ASP A 491 5.45 33.44 19.69
N PHE A 492 6.53 32.97 19.10
CA PHE A 492 6.49 31.89 18.11
C PHE A 492 6.66 30.52 18.75
N ILE A 493 5.87 29.56 18.27
CA ILE A 493 6.04 28.15 18.60
C ILE A 493 7.43 27.68 18.18
N LEU A 494 7.97 26.72 18.93
CA LEU A 494 9.36 26.29 18.77
C LEU A 494 9.71 25.80 17.34
N PRO A 495 8.87 24.99 16.65
CA PRO A 495 9.16 24.57 15.27
C PRO A 495 9.37 25.72 14.29
N VAL A 496 8.54 26.77 14.39
CA VAL A 496 8.65 27.96 13.53
C VAL A 496 9.93 28.73 13.84
N LYS A 497 10.24 28.93 15.12
CA LYS A 497 11.44 29.64 15.55
C LYS A 497 12.72 28.90 15.15
N LEU A 498 12.75 27.58 15.27
CA LEU A 498 13.87 26.74 14.83
C LEU A 498 14.05 26.78 13.31
N THR A 499 12.96 26.67 12.55
CA THR A 499 13.02 26.73 11.08
C THR A 499 13.50 28.10 10.60
N LEU A 500 13.09 29.19 11.27
CA LEU A 500 13.63 30.54 11.02
C LEU A 500 15.13 30.64 11.35
N TRP A 501 15.60 30.02 12.43
CA TRP A 501 17.04 29.96 12.74
C TRP A 501 17.84 29.18 11.70
N ILE A 502 17.29 28.09 11.16
CA ILE A 502 17.91 27.35 10.05
C ILE A 502 18.05 28.25 8.83
N VAL A 503 16.99 28.94 8.42
CA VAL A 503 17.06 29.90 7.31
C VAL A 503 18.03 31.04 7.60
N PHE A 504 18.09 31.53 8.84
CA PHE A 504 19.07 32.53 9.25
C PHE A 504 20.50 32.04 9.06
N TRP A 505 20.82 30.82 9.50
CA TRP A 505 22.16 30.24 9.38
C TRP A 505 22.55 29.82 7.96
N LEU A 506 21.56 29.59 7.08
CA LEU A 506 21.80 29.44 5.64
C LEU A 506 22.40 30.72 5.04
N PHE A 507 21.95 31.89 5.50
CA PHE A 507 22.31 33.19 4.92
C PHE A 507 23.47 33.88 5.63
N ASN A 508 23.68 33.60 6.93
CA ASN A 508 24.60 34.36 7.77
C ASN A 508 25.87 33.57 8.13
N GLN A 509 26.89 34.29 8.62
CA GLN A 509 28.09 33.69 9.21
C GLN A 509 27.98 33.68 10.75
N PRO A 510 28.63 32.71 11.44
CA PRO A 510 28.74 32.67 12.89
C PRO A 510 29.69 33.76 13.39
N GLU A 511 29.23 35.00 13.28
CA GLU A 511 29.86 36.15 13.92
C GLU A 511 29.48 36.20 15.40
N LYS A 512 30.32 36.83 16.21
CA LYS A 512 30.16 36.89 17.67
C LYS A 512 28.76 37.32 18.11
N GLN A 513 28.19 38.35 17.49
CA GLN A 513 26.85 38.86 17.82
C GLN A 513 25.75 37.83 17.52
N ASN A 514 25.84 37.13 16.38
CA ASN A 514 24.86 36.11 15.97
C ASN A 514 24.96 34.86 16.85
N ILE A 515 26.18 34.46 17.19
CA ILE A 515 26.44 33.34 18.12
C ILE A 515 25.88 33.64 19.51
N GLU A 516 26.06 34.85 20.03
CA GLU A 516 25.53 35.25 21.34
C GLU A 516 23.99 35.23 21.35
N LEU A 517 23.34 35.73 20.28
CA LEU A 517 21.88 35.70 20.14
C LEU A 517 21.33 34.28 20.07
N PHE A 518 21.93 33.41 19.25
CA PHE A 518 21.51 32.02 19.14
C PHE A 518 21.83 31.21 20.40
N GLY A 519 22.97 31.48 21.04
CA GLY A 519 23.36 30.87 22.30
C GLY A 519 22.37 31.18 23.43
N ASN A 520 21.83 32.41 23.49
CA ASN A 520 20.76 32.73 24.43
C ASN A 520 19.48 31.94 24.12
N PHE A 521 19.10 31.82 22.85
CA PHE A 521 17.96 31.00 22.44
C PHE A 521 18.12 29.52 22.84
N LEU A 522 19.32 28.94 22.66
CA LEU A 522 19.63 27.57 23.06
C LEU A 522 19.67 27.39 24.60
N LYS A 523 20.03 28.42 25.36
CA LYS A 523 19.92 28.40 26.83
C LYS A 523 18.47 28.34 27.29
N ASP A 524 17.60 29.06 26.59
CA ASP A 524 16.16 29.05 26.86
C ASP A 524 15.48 27.76 26.38
N ASN A 525 16.11 27.02 25.45
CA ASN A 525 15.61 25.76 24.88
C ASN A 525 16.69 24.67 24.98
N PRO A 526 16.98 24.17 26.19
CA PRO A 526 18.09 23.24 26.41
C PRO A 526 17.88 21.91 25.68
N THR A 527 16.64 21.49 25.45
CA THR A 527 16.34 20.27 24.68
C THR A 527 15.75 20.67 23.33
N LEU A 528 16.43 20.28 22.23
CA LEU A 528 15.93 20.52 20.88
C LEU A 528 15.13 19.30 20.37
N PRO A 529 14.05 19.50 19.61
CA PRO A 529 13.27 18.40 19.03
C PRO A 529 13.99 17.64 17.92
N GLU A 530 13.58 16.39 17.68
CA GLU A 530 14.23 15.48 16.73
C GLU A 530 14.22 15.98 15.28
N TYR A 531 13.11 16.58 14.83
CA TYR A 531 13.00 17.16 13.48
C TYR A 531 14.02 18.30 13.23
N PHE A 532 14.57 18.91 14.28
CA PHE A 532 15.61 19.93 14.12
C PHE A 532 16.87 19.33 13.49
N ASP A 533 17.30 18.15 13.95
CA ASP A 533 18.46 17.47 13.39
C ASP A 533 18.20 17.12 11.91
N LYS A 534 16.98 16.71 11.56
CA LYS A 534 16.56 16.47 10.16
C LYS A 534 16.66 17.74 9.32
N LEU A 535 16.10 18.85 9.77
CA LEU A 535 16.16 20.12 9.04
C LEU A 535 17.59 20.68 8.97
N TRP A 536 18.36 20.57 10.04
CA TRP A 536 19.77 20.99 10.11
C TRP A 536 20.65 20.17 9.14
N PHE A 537 20.35 18.89 9.01
CA PHE A 537 20.95 18.01 8.02
C PHE A 537 20.53 18.38 6.59
N VAL A 538 19.23 18.48 6.31
CA VAL A 538 18.68 18.73 4.97
C VAL A 538 19.06 20.10 4.42
N SER A 539 19.15 21.11 5.30
CA SER A 539 19.69 22.43 4.96
C SER A 539 21.20 22.43 4.70
N GLY A 540 21.89 21.38 5.15
CA GLY A 540 23.33 21.21 5.01
C GLY A 540 24.19 22.00 5.99
N LEU A 541 23.60 22.42 7.11
CA LEU A 541 24.27 23.22 8.12
C LEU A 541 25.25 22.40 8.98
N GLU A 542 25.03 21.10 9.19
CA GLU A 542 26.00 20.28 9.95
C GLU A 542 27.36 20.16 9.26
N TYR A 543 27.38 20.20 7.93
CA TYR A 543 28.58 20.17 7.11
C TYR A 543 29.22 21.54 6.99
N SER A 544 28.37 22.57 6.94
CA SER A 544 28.82 23.96 6.85
C SER A 544 29.45 24.43 8.17
N TRP A 545 28.95 23.92 9.31
CA TRP A 545 29.35 24.34 10.65
C TRP A 545 29.49 23.18 11.66
N PRO A 546 30.55 22.34 11.56
CA PRO A 546 30.73 21.17 12.44
C PRO A 546 30.88 21.49 13.93
N ILE A 547 31.60 22.57 14.29
CA ILE A 547 31.77 22.96 15.70
C ILE A 547 30.49 23.59 16.25
N LEU A 548 29.73 24.32 15.43
CA LEU A 548 28.41 24.82 15.82
C LEU A 548 27.47 23.66 16.11
N THR A 549 27.52 22.61 15.30
CA THR A 549 26.74 21.38 15.50
C THR A 549 27.14 20.68 16.80
N LEU A 550 28.43 20.59 17.11
CA LEU A 550 28.90 20.08 18.40
C LEU A 550 28.45 20.95 19.57
N ALA A 551 28.51 22.27 19.44
CA ALA A 551 28.09 23.21 20.47
C ALA A 551 26.59 23.05 20.77
N ILE A 552 25.76 22.87 19.73
CA ILE A 552 24.33 22.58 19.87
C ILE A 552 24.11 21.26 20.63
N LYS A 553 24.82 20.19 20.25
CA LYS A 553 24.73 18.85 20.87
C LYS A 553 25.26 18.78 22.30
N ALA A 554 26.29 19.57 22.62
CA ALA A 554 26.86 19.64 23.96
C ALA A 554 25.96 20.42 24.92
N ASN A 555 25.31 21.47 24.43
CA ASN A 555 24.34 22.27 25.20
C ASN A 555 23.08 21.45 25.57
N THR A 556 22.71 20.48 24.74
CA THR A 556 21.58 19.57 25.00
C THR A 556 21.82 18.60 26.16
N ASN A 557 23.09 18.35 26.52
CA ASN A 557 23.47 17.34 27.49
C ASN A 557 23.85 17.89 28.88
N GLN A 558 24.23 19.17 29.02
CA GLN A 558 24.64 19.80 30.30
C GLN A 558 24.49 21.34 30.28
N GLN A 559 24.15 21.96 31.42
CA GLN A 559 24.13 23.42 31.57
C GLN A 559 25.57 24.01 31.54
N ASP A 560 25.75 25.06 30.73
CA ASP A 560 26.94 25.96 30.62
C ASP A 560 28.16 25.51 29.77
N THR A 561 28.06 24.48 28.93
CA THR A 561 29.17 24.07 28.03
C THR A 561 29.34 24.93 26.78
N PHE A 562 28.28 25.61 26.29
CA PHE A 562 28.31 26.43 25.06
C PHE A 562 29.39 27.53 25.10
N ALA A 563 29.71 28.06 26.29
CA ALA A 563 30.74 29.08 26.48
C ALA A 563 32.14 28.62 26.03
N ASN A 564 32.44 27.32 26.16
CA ASN A 564 33.75 26.77 25.77
C ASN A 564 33.92 26.67 24.25
N PHE A 565 32.82 26.75 23.49
CA PHE A 565 32.84 26.68 22.03
C PHE A 565 33.03 28.05 21.38
N LEU A 566 32.74 29.16 22.08
CA LEU A 566 32.67 30.52 21.50
C LEU A 566 33.91 30.91 20.69
N ASP A 567 35.10 30.59 21.20
CA ASP A 567 36.38 30.92 20.55
C ASP A 567 36.70 30.05 19.32
N TYR A 568 35.87 29.03 19.04
CA TYR A 568 36.06 28.05 17.96
C TYR A 568 34.92 28.04 16.94
N LEU A 569 33.90 28.88 17.12
CA LEU A 569 32.72 28.94 16.26
C LEU A 569 32.91 29.81 15.01
N ASP A 570 33.94 30.68 14.97
CA ASP A 570 34.21 31.48 13.78
C ASP A 570 34.64 30.59 12.59
N SER A 571 34.37 31.08 11.38
CA SER A 571 34.59 30.31 10.16
C SER A 571 36.06 29.93 9.94
N SER A 572 37.01 30.78 10.36
CA SER A 572 38.44 30.53 10.14
C SER A 572 38.98 29.42 11.05
N THR A 573 38.55 29.38 12.31
CA THR A 573 38.96 28.35 13.26
C THR A 573 38.39 26.98 12.90
N GLN A 574 37.13 26.91 12.48
CA GLN A 574 36.52 25.64 12.07
C GLN A 574 37.22 25.03 10.84
N ILE A 575 37.65 25.85 9.89
CA ILE A 575 38.44 25.40 8.71
C ILE A 575 39.80 24.87 9.15
N SER A 576 40.50 25.55 10.07
CA SER A 576 41.81 25.11 10.56
C SER A 576 41.76 23.75 11.28
N ILE A 577 40.69 23.45 12.02
CA ILE A 577 40.52 22.16 12.70
C ILE A 577 40.28 21.04 11.68
N ALA A 578 39.48 21.29 10.64
CA ALA A 578 39.26 20.34 9.55
C ALA A 578 40.58 19.98 8.84
N GLU A 579 41.41 21.00 8.54
CA GLU A 579 42.74 20.81 7.92
C GLU A 579 43.69 20.02 8.82
N GLU A 580 43.64 20.20 10.15
CA GLU A 580 44.46 19.45 11.10
C GLU A 580 44.05 17.96 11.17
N ILE A 581 42.75 17.67 11.18
CA ILE A 581 42.22 16.30 11.14
C ILE A 581 42.62 15.61 9.83
N ASP A 582 42.40 16.26 8.68
CA ASP A 582 42.79 15.74 7.36
C ASP A 582 44.28 15.38 7.31
N LYS A 583 45.13 16.30 7.79
CA LYS A 583 46.57 16.09 7.85
C LYS A 583 46.96 14.95 8.79
N GLY A 584 46.34 14.86 9.96
CA GLY A 584 46.63 13.82 10.95
C GLY A 584 46.30 12.41 10.45
N ILE A 585 45.17 12.26 9.74
CA ILE A 585 44.78 10.99 9.12
C ILE A 585 45.79 10.59 8.04
N LYS A 586 46.13 11.51 7.12
CA LYS A 586 47.11 11.24 6.05
C LYS A 586 48.47 10.84 6.63
N GLU A 587 48.98 11.56 7.63
CA GLU A 587 50.27 11.26 8.26
C GLU A 587 50.34 9.89 8.98
N PHE A 588 49.24 9.40 9.56
CA PHE A 588 49.17 8.08 10.21
C PHE A 588 49.08 6.96 9.17
N LEU A 589 48.19 7.10 8.20
CA LEU A 589 47.96 6.07 7.17
C LEU A 589 49.18 5.82 6.28
N ASP A 590 49.99 6.85 6.04
CA ASP A 590 51.24 6.74 5.28
C ASP A 590 52.29 5.83 5.96
N LYS A 591 52.13 5.49 7.26
CA LYS A 591 53.14 4.79 8.07
C LYS A 591 52.67 3.49 8.74
N ALA A 592 51.36 3.28 8.85
CA ALA A 592 50.78 2.16 9.59
C ALA A 592 50.84 0.84 8.80
N ASP A 593 51.08 -0.27 9.49
CA ASP A 593 50.89 -1.62 8.93
C ASP A 593 49.42 -2.07 8.97
N ASP A 594 49.10 -3.24 8.43
CA ASP A 594 47.71 -3.71 8.34
C ASP A 594 47.09 -4.05 9.71
N GLU A 595 47.88 -4.47 10.70
CA GLU A 595 47.40 -4.72 12.07
C GLU A 595 47.08 -3.40 12.79
N GLU A 596 47.94 -2.39 12.61
CA GLU A 596 47.75 -1.03 13.12
C GLU A 596 46.56 -0.33 12.45
N LYS A 597 46.39 -0.50 11.13
CA LYS A 597 45.19 -0.02 10.41
C LYS A 597 43.92 -0.70 10.93
N GLN A 598 43.93 -2.01 11.20
CA GLN A 598 42.78 -2.71 11.79
C GLN A 598 42.45 -2.19 13.19
N ARG A 599 43.46 -1.96 14.04
CA ARG A 599 43.27 -1.36 15.37
C ARG A 599 42.71 0.07 15.29
N PHE A 600 43.20 0.89 14.36
CA PHE A 600 42.70 2.24 14.11
C PHE A 600 41.22 2.22 13.72
N VAL A 601 40.83 1.29 12.84
CA VAL A 601 39.44 1.12 12.42
C VAL A 601 38.56 0.62 13.59
N ILE A 602 39.02 -0.35 14.38
CA ILE A 602 38.31 -0.80 15.60
C ILE A 602 38.13 0.35 16.59
N ALA A 603 39.15 1.19 16.77
CA ALA A 603 39.09 2.36 17.64
C ALA A 603 38.10 3.41 17.15
N LEU A 604 38.08 3.71 15.84
CA LEU A 604 37.09 4.60 15.21
C LEU A 604 35.65 4.07 15.34
N LEU A 605 35.46 2.74 15.33
CA LEU A 605 34.14 2.12 15.41
C LEU A 605 33.62 1.92 16.84
N THR A 606 34.52 1.65 17.78
CA THR A 606 34.15 1.35 19.19
C THR A 606 34.31 2.55 20.11
N SER A 607 34.96 3.62 19.63
CA SER A 607 35.44 4.75 20.44
C SER A 607 36.39 4.33 21.57
N VAL A 608 36.91 3.10 21.56
CA VAL A 608 37.88 2.57 22.52
C VAL A 608 39.28 2.64 21.90
N GLY A 609 40.14 3.51 22.44
CA GLY A 609 41.55 3.63 22.02
C GLY A 609 41.86 4.71 20.98
N LEU A 610 40.97 5.68 20.74
CA LEU A 610 41.19 6.77 19.75
C LEU A 610 42.27 7.78 20.16
N ASP A 611 42.57 7.86 21.44
CA ASP A 611 43.62 8.68 22.03
C ASP A 611 45.02 8.30 21.56
N GLU A 612 45.22 7.07 21.11
CA GLU A 612 46.47 6.58 20.54
C GLU A 612 46.76 7.19 19.15
N PHE A 613 45.73 7.64 18.42
CA PHE A 613 45.84 8.06 17.02
C PHE A 613 45.76 9.57 16.79
N PHE A 614 45.02 10.32 17.64
CA PHE A 614 44.89 11.78 17.52
C PHE A 614 45.42 12.54 18.75
N PRO A 615 46.71 12.38 19.11
CA PRO A 615 47.24 12.93 20.36
C PRO A 615 47.25 14.47 20.40
N LYS A 616 47.38 15.14 19.24
CA LYS A 616 47.38 16.62 19.14
C LYS A 616 45.99 17.21 19.47
N LEU A 617 44.93 16.52 19.07
CA LEU A 617 43.55 16.93 19.26
C LEU A 617 43.03 16.68 20.69
N ILE A 618 43.72 15.87 21.51
CA ILE A 618 43.37 15.68 22.92
C ILE A 618 43.34 17.01 23.67
N SER A 619 44.32 17.88 23.38
CA SER A 619 44.42 19.19 24.04
C SER A 619 43.30 20.13 23.61
N THR A 620 42.89 20.08 22.34
CA THR A 620 41.80 20.87 21.77
C THR A 620 40.44 20.36 22.26
N ALA A 621 40.18 19.05 22.22
CA ALA A 621 38.98 18.42 22.75
C ALA A 621 38.79 18.76 24.25
N ARG A 622 39.86 18.67 25.04
CA ARG A 622 39.84 19.04 26.46
C ARG A 622 39.53 20.52 26.71
N LYS A 623 40.03 21.43 25.86
CA LYS A 623 39.75 22.88 25.96
C LYS A 623 38.31 23.21 25.60
N ILE A 624 37.77 22.55 24.58
CA ILE A 624 36.36 22.66 24.17
C ILE A 624 35.45 22.00 25.22
N GLY A 625 35.97 21.02 25.97
CA GLY A 625 35.23 20.30 27.01
C GLY A 625 34.50 19.06 26.50
N VAL A 626 34.95 18.51 25.38
CA VAL A 626 34.40 17.29 24.75
C VAL A 626 35.41 16.14 24.80
N GLN A 627 34.93 14.91 24.66
CA GLN A 627 35.80 13.76 24.45
C GLN A 627 36.39 13.79 23.05
N LEU A 628 37.58 13.20 22.90
CA LEU A 628 38.28 13.18 21.61
C LEU A 628 37.44 12.57 20.48
N TYR A 629 36.69 11.50 20.78
CA TYR A 629 35.84 10.83 19.80
C TYR A 629 34.69 11.73 19.30
N GLU A 630 34.21 12.66 20.13
CA GLU A 630 33.13 13.60 19.77
C GLU A 630 33.63 14.67 18.80
N LEU A 631 34.81 15.24 19.09
CA LEU A 631 35.44 16.23 18.22
C LEU A 631 35.78 15.66 16.84
N VAL A 632 36.37 14.46 16.82
CA VAL A 632 36.75 13.78 15.57
C VAL A 632 35.50 13.36 14.78
N GLY A 633 34.46 12.83 15.43
CA GLY A 633 33.21 12.41 14.79
C GLY A 633 32.32 13.55 14.25
N ALA A 634 32.62 14.80 14.60
CA ALA A 634 31.93 15.98 14.02
C ALA A 634 32.42 16.31 12.61
N TYR A 635 33.73 16.18 12.37
CA TYR A 635 34.36 16.44 11.08
C TYR A 635 34.47 15.19 10.21
N LEU A 636 34.58 14.01 10.82
CA LEU A 636 34.70 12.75 10.12
C LEU A 636 33.37 12.02 10.11
N LYS A 637 32.88 11.73 8.90
CA LYS A 637 31.79 10.77 8.69
C LYS A 637 32.36 9.54 7.98
N LEU A 638 32.21 8.38 8.62
CA LEU A 638 32.58 7.08 8.05
C LEU A 638 31.44 6.58 7.16
N SER A 639 31.74 6.29 5.91
CA SER A 639 30.80 5.57 5.04
C SER A 639 30.82 4.09 5.40
N LEU A 640 29.88 3.65 6.23
CA LEU A 640 29.80 2.26 6.72
C LEU A 640 29.15 1.29 5.73
N MET A 641 28.73 1.75 4.55
CA MET A 641 27.96 0.96 3.58
C MET A 641 28.69 -0.27 3.03
N TYR A 642 30.00 -0.47 3.30
CA TYR A 642 30.84 -1.50 2.65
C TYR A 642 31.69 -2.38 3.59
N LEU A 643 31.45 -2.39 4.91
CA LEU A 643 32.36 -3.06 5.86
C LEU A 643 32.13 -4.58 5.99
N GLU A 644 32.99 -5.38 5.36
CA GLU A 644 33.21 -6.82 5.60
C GLU A 644 34.66 -7.07 6.03
N LEU A 645 35.02 -6.63 7.23
CA LEU A 645 36.43 -6.52 7.61
C LEU A 645 37.10 -7.79 8.14
N GLY A 646 36.38 -8.91 8.33
CA GLY A 646 36.98 -10.18 8.79
C GLY A 646 37.85 -10.06 10.06
N LEU A 647 37.54 -9.13 10.97
CA LEU A 647 38.39 -8.81 12.11
C LEU A 647 38.45 -9.97 13.11
N GLU A 648 39.66 -10.33 13.54
CA GLU A 648 39.88 -11.26 14.64
C GLU A 648 39.88 -10.51 15.97
N TYR A 649 39.17 -11.03 16.97
CA TYR A 649 39.18 -10.48 18.32
C TYR A 649 40.28 -11.12 19.15
N PRO A 650 41.30 -10.37 19.60
CA PRO A 650 42.23 -10.87 20.59
C PRO A 650 41.48 -11.22 21.88
N PRO A 651 41.75 -12.37 22.53
CA PRO A 651 41.08 -12.77 23.77
C PRO A 651 41.11 -11.71 24.87
N GLU A 652 42.18 -10.91 24.95
CA GLU A 652 42.33 -9.81 25.90
C GLU A 652 41.33 -8.67 25.65
N GLN A 653 41.08 -8.34 24.38
CA GLN A 653 40.12 -7.31 24.00
C GLN A 653 38.69 -7.78 24.25
N LEU A 654 38.36 -9.04 23.92
CA LEU A 654 37.04 -9.63 24.19
C LEU A 654 36.75 -9.74 25.69
N GLN A 655 37.74 -10.16 26.50
CA GLN A 655 37.59 -10.23 27.94
C GLN A 655 37.40 -8.84 28.57
N LYS A 656 38.11 -7.83 28.07
CA LYS A 656 37.92 -6.43 28.48
C LYS A 656 36.49 -5.96 28.20
N MET A 657 35.94 -6.31 27.03
CA MET A 657 34.56 -5.98 26.66
C MET A 657 33.52 -6.70 27.52
N LEU A 658 33.62 -8.02 27.72
CA LEU A 658 32.67 -8.79 28.54
C LEU A 658 32.64 -8.32 30.01
N ARG A 659 33.77 -7.89 30.57
CA ARG A 659 33.81 -7.29 31.91
C ARG A 659 33.11 -5.93 31.97
N THR A 660 33.28 -5.10 30.94
CA THR A 660 32.56 -3.82 30.82
C THR A 660 31.05 -4.07 30.74
N VAL A 661 30.62 -5.13 30.04
CA VAL A 661 29.21 -5.56 29.97
C VAL A 661 28.68 -6.05 31.32
N GLU A 662 29.41 -6.92 32.01
CA GLU A 662 29.01 -7.41 33.33
C GLU A 662 28.79 -6.25 34.31
N THR A 663 29.75 -5.31 34.35
CA THR A 663 29.70 -4.13 35.21
C THR A 663 28.47 -3.28 34.88
N ALA A 664 28.20 -3.06 33.60
CA ALA A 664 27.02 -2.32 33.15
C ALA A 664 25.71 -3.01 33.59
N ILE A 665 25.57 -4.33 33.40
CA ILE A 665 24.38 -5.10 33.80
C ILE A 665 24.17 -5.04 35.33
N GLN A 666 25.25 -5.21 36.10
CA GLN A 666 25.20 -5.14 37.57
C GLN A 666 24.76 -3.75 38.07
N ASN A 667 25.21 -2.69 37.39
CA ASN A 667 24.84 -1.31 37.67
C ASN A 667 23.45 -0.91 37.12
N ARG A 668 22.74 -1.82 36.44
CA ARG A 668 21.51 -1.54 35.67
C ARG A 668 21.69 -0.46 34.60
N GLU A 669 22.93 -0.26 34.15
CA GLU A 669 23.22 0.54 32.96
C GLU A 669 22.74 -0.22 31.72
N LYS A 670 22.54 0.50 30.61
CA LYS A 670 22.07 -0.11 29.37
C LYS A 670 23.27 -0.80 28.68
N PRO A 671 23.31 -2.15 28.58
CA PRO A 671 24.53 -2.86 28.20
C PRO A 671 24.84 -2.84 26.69
N TYR A 672 23.98 -2.22 25.87
CA TYR A 672 24.05 -2.26 24.41
C TYR A 672 25.33 -1.62 23.84
N ASN A 673 25.83 -0.51 24.42
CA ASN A 673 27.05 0.18 23.98
C ASN A 673 28.30 -0.73 23.99
N TYR A 674 28.28 -1.74 24.86
CA TYR A 674 29.42 -2.61 25.13
C TYR A 674 29.21 -4.02 24.57
N LEU A 675 27.97 -4.50 24.54
CA LEU A 675 27.60 -5.80 23.98
C LEU A 675 27.61 -5.78 22.45
N TRP A 676 27.20 -4.67 21.84
CA TRP A 676 27.03 -4.61 20.39
C TRP A 676 28.30 -4.96 19.59
N PRO A 677 29.49 -4.38 19.89
CA PRO A 677 30.66 -4.66 19.09
C PRO A 677 31.09 -6.13 19.13
N ILE A 678 30.75 -6.88 20.21
CA ILE A 678 31.00 -8.33 20.34
C ILE A 678 30.30 -9.13 19.21
N PHE A 679 29.22 -8.59 18.64
CA PHE A 679 28.40 -9.24 17.63
C PHE A 679 28.62 -8.73 16.19
N ILE A 680 29.36 -7.64 15.96
CA ILE A 680 29.45 -6.96 14.64
C ILE A 680 30.23 -7.76 13.59
N PHE A 681 31.20 -8.56 14.01
CA PHE A 681 32.13 -9.21 13.08
C PHE A 681 32.01 -10.73 13.15
N GLU A 682 32.19 -11.38 12.01
CA GLU A 682 32.26 -12.84 11.85
C GLU A 682 33.50 -13.45 12.54
N GLY A 683 34.09 -12.73 13.51
CA GLY A 683 35.27 -13.11 14.25
C GLY A 683 35.03 -14.42 14.97
N ILE A 684 35.92 -15.39 14.74
CA ILE A 684 35.96 -16.62 15.52
C ILE A 684 36.23 -16.21 16.96
N TRP A 685 35.35 -16.63 17.87
CA TRP A 685 35.62 -16.61 19.30
C TRP A 685 36.75 -17.61 19.55
N LEU A 686 38.01 -17.14 19.46
CA LEU A 686 39.22 -17.90 19.81
C LEU A 686 39.26 -18.07 21.35
N CYS A 687 38.27 -18.78 21.87
CA CYS A 687 37.87 -18.72 23.28
C CYS A 687 38.20 -20.00 24.04
N SER A 688 38.59 -19.83 25.30
CA SER A 688 38.63 -20.93 26.27
C SER A 688 37.22 -21.26 26.77
N LEU A 689 37.00 -22.49 27.28
CA LEU A 689 35.76 -22.90 27.96
C LEU A 689 35.30 -21.89 29.02
N GLN A 690 36.25 -21.23 29.69
CA GLN A 690 35.98 -20.20 30.71
C GLN A 690 35.23 -18.99 30.16
N VAL A 691 35.48 -18.58 28.92
CA VAL A 691 34.79 -17.44 28.29
C VAL A 691 33.34 -17.83 27.92
N ILE A 692 33.12 -19.08 27.50
CA ILE A 692 31.78 -19.60 27.17
C ILE A 692 30.93 -19.73 28.44
N ASP A 693 31.49 -20.32 29.50
CA ASP A 693 30.81 -20.44 30.80
C ASP A 693 30.45 -19.07 31.37
N TYR A 694 31.37 -18.09 31.24
CA TYR A 694 31.14 -16.73 31.70
C TYR A 694 30.06 -16.03 30.86
N ALA A 695 30.04 -16.21 29.53
CA ALA A 695 28.98 -15.69 28.67
C ALA A 695 27.60 -16.30 28.98
N ARG A 696 27.53 -17.59 29.34
CA ARG A 696 26.30 -18.22 29.83
C ARG A 696 25.81 -17.61 31.14
N GLN A 697 26.71 -17.37 32.10
CA GLN A 697 26.36 -16.70 33.37
C GLN A 697 25.84 -15.28 33.11
N ILE A 698 26.40 -14.56 32.14
CA ILE A 698 25.88 -13.25 31.72
C ILE A 698 24.47 -13.38 31.16
N LEU A 699 24.14 -14.42 30.37
CA LEU A 699 22.76 -14.64 29.90
C LEU A 699 21.78 -14.95 31.04
N GLU A 700 22.17 -15.78 31.99
CA GLU A 700 21.34 -16.10 33.15
C GLU A 700 21.12 -14.86 34.04
N LEU A 701 22.18 -14.11 34.33
CA LEU A 701 22.11 -12.82 35.04
C LEU A 701 21.23 -11.82 34.29
N PHE A 702 21.34 -11.81 32.96
CA PHE A 702 20.54 -10.97 32.10
C PHE A 702 19.05 -11.34 32.19
N LEU A 703 18.69 -12.62 32.06
CA LEU A 703 17.30 -13.10 32.17
C LEU A 703 16.74 -12.85 33.57
N GLU A 704 17.55 -12.98 34.63
CA GLU A 704 17.13 -12.68 36.00
C GLU A 704 16.82 -11.19 36.18
N LYS A 705 17.75 -10.30 35.82
CA LYS A 705 17.66 -8.86 36.09
C LYS A 705 16.71 -8.09 35.17
N TYR A 706 16.49 -8.60 33.95
CA TYR A 706 15.63 -7.94 32.96
C TYR A 706 14.31 -8.68 32.73
N SER A 707 13.98 -9.71 33.53
CA SER A 707 12.68 -10.43 33.47
C SER A 707 11.44 -9.54 33.67
N GLU A 708 11.59 -8.41 34.35
CA GLU A 708 10.51 -7.45 34.64
C GLU A 708 10.56 -6.20 33.71
N SER A 709 11.61 -6.07 32.90
CA SER A 709 11.87 -4.88 32.07
C SER A 709 11.16 -4.98 30.72
N HIS A 710 10.21 -4.07 30.46
CA HIS A 710 9.40 -4.06 29.23
C HIS A 710 10.15 -3.46 28.02
N SER A 711 11.44 -3.11 28.14
CA SER A 711 12.22 -2.45 27.08
C SER A 711 12.84 -3.46 26.11
N PHE A 712 12.48 -3.31 24.84
CA PHE A 712 12.78 -4.25 23.77
C PHE A 712 14.25 -4.38 23.33
N PRO A 713 15.17 -3.39 23.50
CA PRO A 713 16.57 -3.59 23.09
C PRO A 713 17.29 -4.67 23.90
N SER A 714 16.93 -4.83 25.18
CA SER A 714 17.55 -5.79 26.09
C SER A 714 17.18 -7.22 25.69
N ALA A 715 15.91 -7.49 25.41
CA ALA A 715 15.43 -8.82 25.00
C ALA A 715 16.16 -9.36 23.75
N SER A 716 16.37 -8.51 22.73
CA SER A 716 17.09 -8.88 21.51
C SER A 716 18.55 -9.27 21.76
N LEU A 717 19.21 -8.62 22.72
CA LEU A 717 20.57 -8.97 23.15
C LEU A 717 20.62 -10.32 23.86
N GLY A 718 19.59 -10.64 24.67
CA GLY A 718 19.44 -11.96 25.29
C GLY A 718 19.26 -13.08 24.26
N ILE A 719 18.44 -12.86 23.23
CA ILE A 719 18.25 -13.80 22.12
C ILE A 719 19.54 -13.96 21.30
N ALA A 720 20.21 -12.85 20.97
CA ALA A 720 21.50 -12.85 20.29
C ALA A 720 22.55 -13.68 21.04
N LEU A 721 22.65 -13.47 22.35
CA LEU A 721 23.56 -14.21 23.21
C LEU A 721 23.17 -15.69 23.33
N PHE A 722 21.87 -16.01 23.48
CA PHE A 722 21.36 -17.38 23.48
C PHE A 722 21.70 -18.12 22.18
N LEU A 723 21.48 -17.51 21.02
CA LEU A 723 21.78 -18.09 19.71
C LEU A 723 23.30 -18.23 19.49
N LYS A 724 24.11 -17.31 20.02
CA LYS A 724 25.58 -17.42 19.98
C LYS A 724 26.09 -18.55 20.88
N LEU A 725 25.49 -18.74 22.05
CA LEU A 725 25.84 -19.84 22.96
C LEU A 725 25.38 -21.21 22.43
N LEU A 726 24.30 -21.25 21.64
CA LEU A 726 23.82 -22.46 20.98
C LEU A 726 24.85 -23.08 20.02
N GLU A 727 25.85 -22.31 19.56
CA GLU A 727 27.04 -22.82 18.85
C GLU A 727 27.90 -23.74 19.74
N TYR A 728 28.12 -23.37 20.99
CA TYR A 728 29.18 -23.92 21.84
C TYR A 728 28.67 -24.81 22.98
N ASP A 729 27.43 -24.61 23.47
CA ASP A 729 26.89 -25.31 24.65
C ASP A 729 25.54 -25.99 24.36
N ALA A 730 25.48 -27.31 24.46
CA ALA A 730 24.25 -28.08 24.29
C ALA A 730 23.24 -27.88 25.45
N ASN A 731 23.73 -27.54 26.65
CA ASN A 731 22.89 -27.36 27.84
C ASN A 731 22.09 -26.06 27.82
N ILE A 732 22.31 -25.20 26.82
CA ILE A 732 21.56 -23.97 26.64
C ILE A 732 20.06 -24.24 26.40
N LEU A 733 19.70 -25.43 25.88
CA LEU A 733 18.31 -25.82 25.60
C LEU A 733 17.42 -25.81 26.86
N ASP A 734 18.00 -26.06 28.03
CA ASP A 734 17.27 -26.06 29.31
C ASP A 734 16.74 -24.67 29.68
N LEU A 735 17.35 -23.61 29.14
CA LEU A 735 16.92 -22.23 29.35
C LEU A 735 15.82 -21.79 28.37
N ALA A 736 15.51 -22.56 27.32
CA ALA A 736 14.54 -22.16 26.30
C ALA A 736 13.11 -21.93 26.83
N PRO A 737 12.56 -22.77 27.74
CA PRO A 737 11.25 -22.49 28.33
C PRO A 737 11.26 -21.17 29.10
N ASN A 738 12.29 -20.91 29.92
CA ASN A 738 12.41 -19.68 30.69
C ASN A 738 12.52 -18.46 29.76
N LEU A 739 13.35 -18.56 28.71
CA LEU A 739 13.49 -17.55 27.67
C LEU A 739 12.14 -17.16 27.05
N PHE A 740 11.34 -18.13 26.58
CA PHE A 740 10.05 -17.84 25.92
C PHE A 740 8.88 -17.56 26.87
N THR A 741 9.01 -17.83 28.16
CA THR A 741 8.06 -17.35 29.18
C THR A 741 8.36 -15.92 29.61
N THR A 742 9.64 -15.54 29.64
CA THR A 742 10.07 -14.19 30.01
C THR A 742 9.93 -13.20 28.86
N LEU A 743 10.04 -13.66 27.60
CA LEU A 743 9.95 -12.81 26.42
C LEU A 743 8.54 -12.84 25.77
N PRO A 744 7.91 -11.68 25.50
CA PRO A 744 6.62 -11.64 24.81
C PRO A 744 6.76 -12.13 23.35
N LEU A 745 6.00 -13.16 22.96
CA LEU A 745 6.02 -13.71 21.59
C LEU A 745 5.67 -12.65 20.53
N GLU A 746 4.74 -11.76 20.84
CA GLU A 746 4.36 -10.62 19.97
C GLU A 746 5.54 -9.68 19.68
N LYS A 747 6.51 -9.56 20.59
CA LYS A 747 7.69 -8.74 20.38
C LYS A 747 8.73 -9.43 19.50
N LEU A 748 8.76 -10.76 19.46
CA LEU A 748 9.62 -11.53 18.54
C LEU A 748 9.26 -11.32 17.07
N ILE A 749 7.98 -11.06 16.78
CA ILE A 749 7.52 -10.70 15.43
C ILE A 749 8.21 -9.40 14.97
N LYS A 750 8.45 -8.48 15.91
CA LYS A 750 8.95 -7.12 15.68
C LYS A 750 10.48 -6.95 15.74
N VAL A 751 11.26 -8.03 15.88
CA VAL A 751 12.72 -7.95 16.09
C VAL A 751 13.47 -7.33 14.90
N ASP A 752 12.96 -7.49 13.69
CA ASP A 752 13.54 -6.85 12.51
C ASP A 752 12.95 -5.46 12.22
N THR A 753 11.91 -5.03 12.96
CA THR A 753 11.04 -3.95 12.50
C THR A 753 11.48 -2.56 12.79
N TYR A 754 12.32 -2.29 13.78
CA TYR A 754 12.57 -0.90 14.18
C TYR A 754 13.04 -0.08 12.97
N LYS A 755 12.16 0.81 12.47
CA LYS A 755 12.39 1.70 11.34
C LYS A 755 13.59 2.51 11.77
N PHE A 756 14.51 2.65 10.84
CA PHE A 756 15.56 3.63 10.97
C PHE A 756 14.88 4.99 10.93
N ASP A 757 14.47 5.49 12.09
CA ASP A 757 14.37 6.92 12.22
C ASP A 757 15.78 7.42 12.03
N ILE A 758 16.07 8.12 10.93
CA ILE A 758 17.41 8.63 10.59
C ILE A 758 17.70 9.88 11.44
N SER A 759 16.68 10.51 12.02
CA SER A 759 16.85 11.70 12.84
C SER A 759 17.30 11.42 14.27
N ASP A 760 16.93 10.29 14.88
CA ASP A 760 17.42 9.95 16.22
C ASP A 760 18.84 9.36 16.20
N ASN A 761 19.84 10.25 16.18
CA ASN A 761 21.25 9.90 16.29
C ASN A 761 21.71 9.60 17.72
N SER A 762 20.79 9.30 18.65
CA SER A 762 21.19 8.76 19.94
C SER A 762 21.99 7.46 19.74
N PRO A 763 23.00 7.18 20.59
CA PRO A 763 23.73 5.92 20.55
C PRO A 763 22.79 4.70 20.63
N GLU A 764 21.64 4.85 21.28
CA GLU A 764 20.60 3.84 21.47
C GLU A 764 19.94 3.45 20.15
N THR A 765 19.50 4.46 19.41
CA THR A 765 18.85 4.27 18.13
C THR A 765 19.89 3.88 17.09
N TYR A 766 21.08 4.46 17.08
CA TYR A 766 22.18 4.03 16.21
C TYR A 766 22.61 2.57 16.41
N ILE A 767 22.67 2.08 17.65
CA ILE A 767 23.01 0.68 17.92
C ILE A 767 21.84 -0.25 17.66
N THR A 768 20.60 0.19 17.92
CA THR A 768 19.40 -0.55 17.52
C THR A 768 19.32 -0.67 16.00
N ARG A 769 19.55 0.43 15.26
CA ARG A 769 19.70 0.50 13.80
C ARG A 769 20.74 -0.51 13.31
N LEU A 770 21.88 -0.58 13.98
CA LEU A 770 22.99 -1.46 13.64
C LEU A 770 22.74 -2.94 14.01
N LEU A 771 22.20 -3.23 15.19
CA LEU A 771 21.73 -4.56 15.62
C LEU A 771 20.71 -5.10 14.64
N ASN A 772 19.69 -4.31 14.32
CA ASN A 772 18.72 -4.64 13.29
C ASN A 772 19.41 -4.82 11.94
N PHE A 773 20.35 -3.95 11.55
CA PHE A 773 21.11 -4.11 10.30
C PHE A 773 21.92 -5.44 10.25
N LYS A 774 22.49 -5.92 11.36
CA LYS A 774 23.19 -7.23 11.40
C LYS A 774 22.24 -8.42 11.52
N PHE A 775 21.15 -8.28 12.26
CA PHE A 775 20.02 -9.21 12.22
C PHE A 775 19.41 -9.25 10.83
N GLN A 776 19.46 -8.18 10.05
CA GLN A 776 18.97 -8.14 8.67
C GLN A 776 19.97 -8.70 7.65
N THR A 777 21.28 -8.69 7.95
CA THR A 777 22.34 -9.21 7.04
C THR A 777 22.76 -10.65 7.34
N GLY A 778 22.19 -11.29 8.36
CA GLY A 778 22.47 -12.70 8.67
C GLY A 778 23.83 -12.95 9.25
N ARG A 779 24.62 -11.89 9.43
CA ARG A 779 25.97 -11.91 9.98
C ARG A 779 25.99 -12.23 11.47
N PHE A 780 24.84 -12.16 12.14
CA PHE A 780 24.67 -12.56 13.55
C PHE A 780 24.93 -14.05 13.81
N PHE A 781 24.97 -14.86 12.75
CA PHE A 781 24.89 -16.30 12.92
C PHE A 781 26.08 -17.01 12.28
N ILE A 782 26.95 -17.54 13.15
CA ILE A 782 27.37 -18.94 13.17
C ILE A 782 27.97 -19.53 11.90
N LYS A 783 28.97 -20.39 12.06
CA LYS A 783 29.30 -21.42 11.09
C LYS A 783 28.46 -22.67 11.44
N PRO A 784 27.19 -22.79 10.98
CA PRO A 784 26.28 -23.82 11.47
C PRO A 784 26.85 -25.18 11.12
N ASP A 785 27.30 -25.89 12.15
CA ASP A 785 27.63 -27.30 12.04
C ASP A 785 26.36 -28.16 12.22
N GLN A 786 26.51 -29.47 12.05
CA GLN A 786 25.42 -30.43 12.21
C GLN A 786 24.84 -30.41 13.63
N GLU A 787 25.64 -30.04 14.61
CA GLU A 787 25.26 -30.04 16.02
C GLU A 787 24.31 -28.88 16.32
N TYR A 788 24.63 -27.68 15.84
CA TYR A 788 23.75 -26.51 15.92
C TYR A 788 22.37 -26.78 15.30
N ILE A 789 22.34 -27.36 14.08
CA ILE A 789 21.09 -27.63 13.35
C ILE A 789 20.22 -28.63 14.13
N SER A 790 20.85 -29.66 14.71
CA SER A 790 20.17 -30.67 15.52
C SER A 790 19.56 -30.05 16.77
N ARG A 791 20.33 -29.23 17.50
CA ARG A 791 19.85 -28.52 18.70
C ARG A 791 18.69 -27.58 18.38
N PHE A 792 18.77 -26.84 17.27
CA PHE A 792 17.69 -25.93 16.85
C PHE A 792 16.41 -26.69 16.44
N THR A 793 16.55 -27.84 15.76
CA THR A 793 15.39 -28.67 15.35
C THR A 793 14.60 -29.20 16.55
N LEU A 794 15.29 -29.57 17.64
CA LEU A 794 14.64 -30.03 18.87
C LEU A 794 13.70 -28.98 19.48
N LEU A 795 14.01 -27.68 19.31
CA LEU A 795 13.17 -26.59 19.77
C LEU A 795 11.84 -26.50 19.01
N LEU A 796 11.85 -26.78 17.70
CA LEU A 796 10.64 -26.73 16.85
C LEU A 796 9.70 -27.92 17.05
N THR A 797 10.23 -29.04 17.52
CA THR A 797 9.45 -30.24 17.85
C THR A 797 9.21 -30.40 19.35
N HIS A 798 9.48 -29.36 20.15
CA HIS A 798 9.36 -29.44 21.61
C HIS A 798 7.91 -29.75 22.05
N SER A 799 7.77 -30.50 23.13
CA SER A 799 6.47 -30.79 23.75
C SER A 799 5.68 -29.54 24.18
N ASN A 800 6.34 -28.41 24.44
CA ASN A 800 5.73 -27.17 24.91
C ASN A 800 5.33 -26.31 23.70
N LYS A 801 4.04 -25.96 23.60
CA LYS A 801 3.51 -25.13 22.51
C LYS A 801 4.20 -23.76 22.44
N LEU A 802 4.52 -23.13 23.57
CA LEU A 802 5.21 -21.82 23.60
C LEU A 802 6.64 -21.91 23.06
N VAL A 803 7.36 -22.98 23.37
CA VAL A 803 8.72 -23.20 22.82
C VAL A 803 8.64 -23.40 21.31
N ARG A 804 7.65 -24.17 20.80
CA ARG A 804 7.46 -24.34 19.35
C ARG A 804 7.14 -23.03 18.64
N ILE A 805 6.21 -22.23 19.17
CA ILE A 805 5.85 -20.92 18.59
C ILE A 805 7.05 -19.97 18.67
N GLY A 806 7.67 -19.82 19.83
CA GLY A 806 8.82 -18.94 20.03
C GLY A 806 10.01 -19.31 19.14
N SER A 807 10.28 -20.60 18.97
CA SER A 807 11.37 -21.08 18.12
C SER A 807 11.06 -20.93 16.63
N ALA A 808 9.80 -21.06 16.23
CA ALA A 808 9.36 -20.73 14.87
C ALA A 808 9.50 -19.23 14.58
N LEU A 809 9.19 -18.36 15.56
CA LEU A 809 9.40 -16.92 15.44
C LEU A 809 10.90 -16.54 15.42
N ILE A 810 11.77 -17.23 16.18
CA ILE A 810 13.22 -17.06 16.04
C ILE A 810 13.70 -17.54 14.67
N LEU A 811 13.19 -18.66 14.16
CA LEU A 811 13.52 -19.15 12.81
C LEU A 811 13.14 -18.13 11.74
N LYS A 812 12.02 -17.40 11.93
CA LYS A 812 11.65 -16.25 11.10
C LYS A 812 12.79 -15.23 11.05
N VAL A 813 13.21 -14.71 12.20
CA VAL A 813 14.30 -13.73 12.34
C VAL A 813 15.59 -14.24 11.67
N ILE A 814 15.96 -15.50 11.89
CA ILE A 814 17.14 -16.10 11.25
C ILE A 814 16.97 -16.23 9.72
N ARG A 815 15.80 -16.63 9.22
CA ARG A 815 15.52 -16.70 7.77
C ARG A 815 15.60 -15.33 7.13
N ASP A 816 15.02 -14.33 7.77
CA ASP A 816 14.97 -12.96 7.27
C ASP A 816 16.38 -12.35 7.20
N SER A 817 17.21 -12.64 8.21
CA SER A 817 18.62 -12.29 8.25
C SER A 817 19.42 -12.80 7.05
N SER A 818 19.13 -14.02 6.61
CA SER A 818 19.94 -14.72 5.60
C SER A 818 19.68 -14.24 4.17
N ARG A 819 18.74 -13.31 3.96
CA ARG A 819 18.30 -12.83 2.63
C ARG A 819 19.18 -11.75 2.02
N ARG A 820 19.92 -10.98 2.83
CA ARG A 820 20.66 -9.79 2.35
C ARG A 820 22.13 -10.06 2.01
N LYS A 821 22.59 -11.33 1.94
CA LYS A 821 23.96 -11.74 1.54
C LYS A 821 24.03 -13.09 0.80
N ILE A 822 25.11 -13.27 0.04
CA ILE A 822 25.49 -14.38 -0.88
C ILE A 822 25.60 -15.79 -0.23
N ILE A 823 25.48 -15.94 1.10
CA ILE A 823 25.67 -17.23 1.78
C ILE A 823 24.35 -18.03 1.77
N LYS A 824 24.19 -18.93 0.79
CA LYS A 824 23.12 -19.94 0.79
C LYS A 824 23.24 -20.86 2.02
N ARG A 825 22.48 -20.57 3.08
CA ARG A 825 22.35 -21.48 4.24
C ARG A 825 21.41 -22.63 3.90
N LYS A 826 21.95 -23.67 3.27
CA LYS A 826 21.23 -24.88 2.85
C LYS A 826 20.44 -25.55 4.00
N TRP A 827 20.87 -25.42 5.25
CA TRP A 827 20.17 -26.05 6.38
C TRP A 827 18.81 -25.42 6.72
N LEU A 828 18.62 -24.12 6.43
CA LEU A 828 17.35 -23.42 6.74
C LEU A 828 16.18 -23.93 5.89
N SER A 829 16.48 -24.54 4.73
CA SER A 829 15.46 -25.10 3.84
C SER A 829 14.87 -26.41 4.28
N ASP A 830 15.55 -27.13 5.17
CA ASP A 830 15.20 -28.50 5.51
C ASP A 830 14.27 -28.54 6.75
N ILE A 831 14.03 -27.37 7.35
CA ILE A 831 13.20 -27.20 8.53
C ILE A 831 11.76 -26.86 8.13
N ARG A 832 10.80 -27.72 8.52
CA ARG A 832 9.37 -27.57 8.25
C ARG A 832 8.60 -27.08 9.48
N ILE A 833 7.60 -26.23 9.25
CA ILE A 833 6.68 -25.74 10.28
C ILE A 833 5.27 -26.27 10.00
N ASP A 834 4.56 -26.66 11.06
CA ASP A 834 3.20 -27.17 11.00
C ASP A 834 2.20 -26.02 10.74
N PHE A 835 1.57 -26.03 9.56
CA PHE A 835 0.62 -25.00 9.13
C PHE A 835 -0.67 -24.97 9.95
N SER A 836 -1.05 -26.07 10.61
CA SER A 836 -2.26 -26.12 11.44
C SER A 836 -2.18 -25.15 12.62
N LEU A 837 -0.97 -24.91 13.14
CA LEU A 837 -0.69 -23.89 14.15
C LEU A 837 -1.03 -22.49 13.64
N GLY A 838 -0.83 -22.19 12.35
CA GLY A 838 -1.19 -20.90 11.77
C GLY A 838 -2.70 -20.72 11.59
N ARG A 839 -3.39 -21.76 11.10
CA ARG A 839 -4.86 -21.72 10.84
C ARG A 839 -5.70 -21.51 12.11
N GLU A 840 -5.23 -21.95 13.28
CA GLU A 840 -5.92 -21.70 14.56
C GLU A 840 -5.99 -20.21 14.92
N PHE A 841 -5.06 -19.41 14.39
CA PHE A 841 -4.86 -18.01 14.76
C PHE A 841 -5.48 -17.02 13.78
N ILE A 842 -5.61 -17.34 12.49
CA ILE A 842 -6.13 -16.41 11.46
C ILE A 842 -7.58 -15.95 11.66
N ASN A 843 -8.36 -16.70 12.44
CA ASN A 843 -9.78 -16.41 12.70
C ASN A 843 -10.04 -15.90 14.13
N LYS A 844 -8.99 -15.55 14.87
CA LYS A 844 -9.12 -14.99 16.22
C LYS A 844 -9.60 -13.55 16.16
N GLU A 845 -10.33 -13.11 17.19
CA GLU A 845 -10.80 -11.72 17.30
C GLU A 845 -9.65 -10.73 17.55
N ASN A 846 -8.56 -11.17 18.18
CA ASN A 846 -7.39 -10.33 18.47
C ASN A 846 -6.43 -10.24 17.26
N PRO A 847 -6.13 -9.03 16.75
CA PRO A 847 -5.17 -8.80 15.67
C PRO A 847 -3.77 -9.37 15.93
N LYS A 848 -3.29 -9.31 17.19
CA LYS A 848 -1.97 -9.84 17.57
C LYS A 848 -1.90 -11.36 17.40
N ASP A 849 -3.00 -12.05 17.67
CA ASP A 849 -3.09 -13.49 17.45
C ASP A 849 -3.09 -13.78 15.94
N ARG A 850 -3.87 -13.04 15.15
CA ARG A 850 -3.92 -13.20 13.69
C ARG A 850 -2.53 -12.99 13.06
N LEU A 851 -1.74 -12.02 13.52
CA LEU A 851 -0.34 -11.81 13.12
C LEU A 851 0.57 -13.02 13.34
N ILE A 852 0.43 -13.69 14.49
CA ILE A 852 1.13 -14.96 14.76
C ILE A 852 0.68 -16.00 13.73
N GLY A 853 -0.62 -16.09 13.47
CA GLY A 853 -1.20 -16.98 12.45
C GLY A 853 -0.59 -16.79 11.07
N ILE A 854 -0.59 -15.54 10.57
CA ILE A 854 -0.01 -15.17 9.27
C ILE A 854 1.48 -15.52 9.21
N THR A 855 2.23 -15.21 10.27
CA THR A 855 3.67 -15.53 10.35
C THR A 855 3.93 -17.03 10.25
N LEU A 856 3.15 -17.83 10.99
CA LEU A 856 3.29 -19.29 11.00
C LEU A 856 2.89 -19.93 9.67
N LEU A 857 1.81 -19.45 9.04
CA LEU A 857 1.42 -19.88 7.70
C LEU A 857 2.51 -19.55 6.67
N SER A 858 3.09 -18.35 6.75
CA SER A 858 4.17 -17.89 5.87
C SER A 858 5.47 -18.69 6.01
N LEU A 859 5.70 -19.28 7.17
CA LEU A 859 6.86 -20.15 7.42
C LEU A 859 6.61 -21.62 7.05
N SER A 860 5.34 -22.00 6.86
CA SER A 860 4.92 -23.34 6.50
C SER A 860 4.87 -23.53 4.99
N ASP A 861 4.81 -24.77 4.53
CA ASP A 861 4.67 -25.11 3.10
C ASP A 861 3.23 -24.95 2.58
N TYR A 862 2.32 -24.33 3.35
CA TYR A 862 0.89 -24.21 3.05
C TYR A 862 0.41 -22.75 3.18
N PRO A 863 -0.25 -22.15 2.16
CA PRO A 863 -0.29 -22.57 0.74
C PRO A 863 1.03 -22.30 -0.02
N ILE A 864 2.07 -21.85 0.67
CA ILE A 864 3.27 -21.18 0.13
C ILE A 864 4.47 -22.13 0.17
N GLU A 865 4.84 -22.76 -0.93
CA GLU A 865 6.06 -23.61 -0.99
C GLU A 865 7.28 -22.85 -1.51
N GLU A 866 7.03 -21.86 -2.34
CA GLU A 866 8.07 -21.06 -2.95
C GLU A 866 8.65 -20.09 -1.92
N LYS A 867 9.90 -20.38 -1.54
CA LYS A 867 10.64 -19.62 -0.53
C LYS A 867 10.67 -18.12 -0.82
N GLN A 868 10.68 -17.70 -2.08
CA GLN A 868 10.67 -16.28 -2.43
C GLN A 868 9.44 -15.53 -1.86
N TYR A 869 8.28 -16.16 -1.82
CA TYR A 869 7.05 -15.55 -1.31
C TYR A 869 6.93 -15.66 0.20
N GLN A 870 7.35 -16.81 0.77
CA GLN A 870 7.60 -16.90 2.21
C GLN A 870 8.52 -15.75 2.64
N HIS A 871 9.52 -15.44 1.81
CA HIS A 871 10.46 -14.38 2.10
C HIS A 871 9.85 -12.97 2.01
N LEU A 872 9.04 -12.71 1.01
CA LEU A 872 8.38 -11.43 0.87
C LEU A 872 7.48 -11.08 2.07
N ILE A 873 6.58 -11.99 2.45
CA ILE A 873 5.59 -11.72 3.51
C ILE A 873 6.25 -11.59 4.87
N LEU A 874 7.24 -12.45 5.13
CA LEU A 874 7.97 -12.40 6.39
C LEU A 874 8.75 -11.10 6.55
N ASN A 875 9.32 -10.54 5.47
CA ASN A 875 9.98 -9.22 5.47
C ASN A 875 9.02 -8.09 5.87
N ASN A 876 7.75 -8.19 5.52
CA ASN A 876 6.83 -7.07 5.70
C ASN A 876 6.05 -7.12 7.02
N LEU A 877 5.86 -8.33 7.57
CA LEU A 877 5.63 -8.52 8.99
C LEU A 877 6.75 -7.92 9.86
N GLN A 878 7.85 -7.47 9.24
CA GLN A 878 8.90 -6.67 9.87
C GLN A 878 8.71 -5.16 9.70
N ASN A 879 7.57 -4.60 9.31
CA ASN A 879 7.41 -3.14 9.39
C ASN A 879 6.99 -2.67 10.80
N PRO A 880 7.60 -1.61 11.35
CA PRO A 880 7.32 -1.12 12.69
C PRO A 880 6.05 -0.31 12.63
N LYS A 881 4.92 -0.99 12.78
CA LYS A 881 3.67 -0.29 13.01
C LYS A 881 3.41 -0.23 14.51
N THR A 882 2.98 0.94 14.98
CA THR A 882 2.70 1.25 16.39
C THR A 882 1.59 0.34 16.92
N GLU A 883 0.67 -0.09 16.05
CA GLU A 883 -0.50 -0.89 16.40
C GLU A 883 -0.53 -2.26 15.72
N ALA A 884 -1.18 -3.23 16.37
CA ALA A 884 -1.26 -4.61 15.89
C ALA A 884 -2.18 -4.78 14.68
N GLU A 885 -3.21 -3.93 14.57
CA GLU A 885 -4.20 -3.96 13.49
C GLU A 885 -3.57 -3.60 12.13
N GLU A 886 -2.79 -2.52 12.08
CA GLU A 886 -2.16 -2.08 10.83
C GLU A 886 -1.08 -3.05 10.33
N ALA A 887 -0.36 -3.67 11.26
CA ALA A 887 0.64 -4.68 10.92
C ALA A 887 -0.03 -5.94 10.35
N GLU A 888 -1.23 -6.25 10.83
CA GLU A 888 -2.01 -7.38 10.35
C GLU A 888 -2.57 -7.13 8.95
N GLU A 889 -3.20 -5.99 8.74
CA GLU A 889 -3.76 -5.58 7.46
C GLU A 889 -2.72 -5.62 6.32
N GLU A 890 -1.54 -5.05 6.55
CA GLU A 890 -0.43 -5.09 5.59
C GLU A 890 0.01 -6.52 5.25
N ALA A 891 0.15 -7.35 6.29
CA ALA A 891 0.61 -8.71 6.13
C ALA A 891 -0.40 -9.56 5.35
N TRP A 892 -1.69 -9.30 5.54
CA TRP A 892 -2.75 -9.89 4.74
C TRP A 892 -2.69 -9.45 3.28
N ASN A 893 -2.63 -8.14 3.04
CA ASN A 893 -2.63 -7.57 1.70
C ASN A 893 -1.56 -8.23 0.83
N GLN A 894 -0.35 -8.37 1.35
CA GLN A 894 0.77 -8.95 0.60
C GLN A 894 0.72 -10.47 0.52
N LEU A 895 0.31 -11.16 1.60
CA LEU A 895 0.15 -12.61 1.57
C LEU A 895 -0.85 -13.03 0.48
N ILE A 896 -1.88 -12.23 0.26
CA ILE A 896 -2.89 -12.52 -0.73
C ILE A 896 -2.43 -12.08 -2.12
N GLN A 897 -1.89 -10.87 -2.25
CA GLN A 897 -1.57 -10.24 -3.54
C GLN A 897 -0.35 -10.86 -4.22
N GLU A 898 0.71 -11.14 -3.46
CA GLU A 898 2.03 -11.38 -4.05
C GLU A 898 2.28 -12.86 -4.39
N ILE A 899 1.57 -13.79 -3.76
CA ILE A 899 1.87 -15.22 -3.90
C ILE A 899 1.14 -15.81 -5.11
N PRO A 900 1.86 -16.42 -6.07
CA PRO A 900 1.26 -17.07 -7.22
C PRO A 900 0.44 -18.24 -6.76
N MET A 901 -0.75 -18.33 -7.33
CA MET A 901 -1.66 -19.44 -7.10
C MET A 901 -1.39 -20.49 -8.17
N ASP A 902 -0.56 -21.48 -7.84
CA ASP A 902 -0.32 -22.61 -8.73
C ASP A 902 -1.64 -23.34 -9.03
N SER A 903 -1.83 -23.68 -10.31
CA SER A 903 -2.93 -24.49 -10.83
C SER A 903 -3.19 -25.76 -10.02
N GLU A 904 -2.15 -26.45 -9.55
CA GLU A 904 -2.29 -27.67 -8.74
C GLU A 904 -2.93 -27.40 -7.36
N LYS A 905 -2.95 -26.13 -6.92
CA LYS A 905 -3.40 -25.68 -5.60
C LYS A 905 -4.55 -24.69 -5.65
N HIS A 906 -5.14 -24.43 -6.82
CA HIS A 906 -6.29 -23.53 -6.96
C HIS A 906 -7.39 -23.82 -5.93
N PHE A 907 -7.66 -25.09 -5.61
CA PHE A 907 -8.65 -25.46 -4.60
C PHE A 907 -8.30 -24.98 -3.18
N MET A 908 -7.03 -25.09 -2.78
CA MET A 908 -6.57 -24.65 -1.46
C MET A 908 -6.61 -23.13 -1.34
N TRP A 909 -6.13 -22.43 -2.37
CA TRP A 909 -6.17 -20.97 -2.46
C TRP A 909 -7.61 -20.45 -2.46
N ARG A 910 -8.48 -21.06 -3.26
CA ARG A 910 -9.90 -20.73 -3.27
C ARG A 910 -10.53 -20.87 -1.88
N THR A 911 -10.32 -22.03 -1.24
CA THR A 911 -10.86 -22.27 0.12
C THR A 911 -10.38 -21.22 1.11
N PHE A 912 -9.10 -20.85 1.03
CA PHE A 912 -8.50 -19.83 1.89
C PHE A 912 -9.10 -18.44 1.68
N LEU A 913 -9.28 -17.99 0.42
CA LEU A 913 -9.89 -16.71 0.11
C LEU A 913 -11.38 -16.66 0.51
N GLU A 914 -12.10 -17.77 0.33
CA GLU A 914 -13.50 -17.88 0.79
C GLU A 914 -13.61 -17.81 2.33
N GLU A 915 -12.63 -18.29 3.09
CA GLU A 915 -12.61 -18.14 4.56
C GLU A 915 -12.51 -16.67 4.99
N ILE A 916 -11.80 -15.85 4.23
CA ILE A 916 -11.67 -14.40 4.45
C ILE A 916 -12.98 -13.70 4.08
N LEU A 917 -13.46 -13.90 2.84
CA LEU A 917 -14.64 -13.22 2.29
C LEU A 917 -15.96 -13.57 3.02
N ARG A 918 -16.04 -14.69 3.75
CA ARG A 918 -17.21 -15.05 4.58
C ARG A 918 -17.35 -14.23 5.84
N LYS A 919 -16.31 -13.51 6.27
CA LYS A 919 -16.31 -12.75 7.53
C LYS A 919 -15.91 -11.29 7.28
N PRO A 920 -16.68 -10.54 6.48
CA PRO A 920 -16.36 -9.14 6.19
C PRO A 920 -16.23 -8.28 7.45
N ALA A 921 -16.96 -8.59 8.53
CA ALA A 921 -16.85 -7.88 9.81
C ALA A 921 -15.51 -8.06 10.56
N VAL A 922 -14.66 -9.01 10.17
CA VAL A 922 -13.38 -9.32 10.85
C VAL A 922 -12.19 -8.66 10.16
N TYR A 923 -12.28 -8.40 8.85
CA TYR A 923 -11.19 -7.91 8.02
C TYR A 923 -11.47 -6.49 7.54
N SER A 924 -10.41 -5.72 7.29
CA SER A 924 -10.54 -4.36 6.73
C SER A 924 -11.06 -4.38 5.28
N SER A 925 -11.53 -3.22 4.80
CA SER A 925 -11.96 -3.03 3.41
C SER A 925 -10.84 -3.39 2.42
N SER A 926 -9.59 -3.03 2.74
CA SER A 926 -8.40 -3.33 1.94
C SER A 926 -8.17 -4.83 1.76
N VAL A 927 -8.14 -5.59 2.87
CA VAL A 927 -7.94 -7.05 2.85
C VAL A 927 -9.05 -7.75 2.05
N LEU A 928 -10.29 -7.30 2.21
CA LEU A 928 -11.43 -7.85 1.49
C LEU A 928 -11.36 -7.57 -0.02
N SER A 929 -10.92 -6.36 -0.41
CA SER A 929 -10.73 -5.97 -1.81
C SER A 929 -9.69 -6.86 -2.51
N ILE A 930 -8.51 -7.02 -1.89
CA ILE A 930 -7.42 -7.84 -2.43
C ILE A 930 -7.82 -9.33 -2.46
N ALA A 931 -8.51 -9.82 -1.43
CA ALA A 931 -9.05 -11.18 -1.44
C ALA A 931 -10.02 -11.42 -2.60
N MET A 932 -10.89 -10.44 -2.90
CA MET A 932 -11.81 -10.51 -4.04
C MET A 932 -11.07 -10.50 -5.38
N GLU A 933 -10.02 -9.69 -5.52
CA GLU A 933 -9.19 -9.63 -6.73
C GLU A 933 -8.56 -10.99 -7.06
N ARG A 934 -7.91 -11.61 -6.07
CA ARG A 934 -7.30 -12.93 -6.26
C ARG A 934 -8.35 -14.02 -6.47
N TYR A 935 -9.51 -13.91 -5.85
CA TYR A 935 -10.59 -14.86 -6.05
C TYR A 935 -11.12 -14.81 -7.49
N LEU A 936 -11.25 -13.62 -8.08
CA LEU A 936 -11.60 -13.43 -9.50
C LEU A 936 -10.58 -14.08 -10.45
N GLU A 937 -9.28 -13.96 -10.16
CA GLU A 937 -8.23 -14.61 -10.97
C GLU A 937 -8.34 -16.13 -11.01
N LEU A 938 -8.72 -16.76 -9.89
CA LEU A 938 -8.90 -18.21 -9.81
C LEU A 938 -10.10 -18.68 -10.61
N VAL A 939 -11.20 -17.92 -10.57
CA VAL A 939 -12.42 -18.23 -11.33
C VAL A 939 -12.20 -18.05 -12.83
N GLY A 940 -11.41 -17.06 -13.26
CA GLY A 940 -11.10 -16.86 -14.68
C GLY A 940 -10.18 -17.91 -15.31
N LYS A 941 -9.55 -18.78 -14.51
CA LYS A 941 -8.60 -19.83 -14.97
C LYS A 941 -9.16 -21.26 -14.86
N SER A 942 -10.33 -21.43 -14.26
CA SER A 942 -11.07 -22.70 -14.15
C SER A 942 -12.07 -22.85 -15.27
#